data_AF-A0AAU7FCM1-F1
#
_entry.id   AF-A0AAU7FCM1-F1
#
_cell.length_a   1.000
_cell.length_b   1.000
_cell.length_c   1.000
_cell.angle_alpha   90.00
_cell.angle_beta   90.00
_cell.angle_gamma   90.00
#
_symmetry.space_group_name_H-M   'P 1'
#
loop_
_entity.id
_entity.type
_entity.pdbx_description
1 polymer ?
#
loop_
_entity_poly.entity_id
_entity_poly.type
_entity_poly.pdbx_seq_one_letter_code
_entity_poly.pdbx_strand_id
1 'polypeptide(L)'
;MFQLNRWMLAAIPAAICSVQVMAATAWDSKTVYTGGQVVSYQGKDYKAKWWTQGNVPGAEQWGPWELQAGSATPAPTANVTSAPTAAPTSTPLVSPTVAPSAKPTVAPTTAPTTAPTAAPTALPGSCGVWAEGNTYKAGDVVSYGGASYTSLSAHTAYVGANWNPAATPTLWKAGGTCSTGGATPVPTATPVVTAKPTATPVVTVKPTASPVVTASPTPAVTVAPTAAPTSTPVSSAGPTAAPTTAPAAYKPQITFVAAPAGYPSDAQFLAAEQALYSQAGSDAKTIDRIREALQVRPDSVVDAVAPGAAGNPDNVQRVERVLPRAKFDYFFPVRNIKYTYENLLKGVAKFPAYCKTYTDGRDSDLICKKLLATSFAHFAQETGANWPALTPATARGYADQNNAVLATMEQNTAIPTFRQGLWFLREQGMQEGSGVGGYQDCFNGAGGSIFSIFYPCGKNEQGQYFSYFGRGSKQLSWNYNYGPFSKSMYGDVNVLLDKPGLVADTWMNFASAIWFAVYPQSPKPPMTWVVDGTWQPNQVDIANGMSPGFGATTYIINGGIECGRGGNHGSNIGGGTSSEAQQSLNRIAAYKEFTKELGVDITGEQLTCGTSKGFTDGSAAATKTYLDKGWNYNPNNPGGVSWSCQLATYQTPFSLANPGDYKACVDYFFRGQVKFNGQVVVDNTK
;
A
#
# COMPACT_ATOMS: atom_id res chain seq x y z
N MET A 1 -31.11 45.01 51.70
CA MET A 1 -30.98 44.34 53.00
C MET A 1 -31.13 42.85 52.78
N PHE A 2 -30.09 42.06 53.04
CA PHE A 2 -30.19 40.60 53.14
C PHE A 2 -29.85 40.23 54.59
N GLN A 3 -30.63 39.36 55.21
CA GLN A 3 -30.27 38.73 56.49
C GLN A 3 -30.07 37.23 56.32
N LEU A 4 -29.20 36.70 57.18
CA LEU A 4 -28.60 35.38 57.12
C LEU A 4 -29.61 34.26 57.41
N ASN A 5 -29.28 33.05 56.98
CA ASN A 5 -29.16 31.99 57.99
C ASN A 5 -28.01 31.00 57.72
N ARG A 6 -27.63 30.26 58.76
CA ARG A 6 -26.29 29.67 58.95
C ARG A 6 -26.02 28.37 58.19
N TRP A 7 -24.74 28.13 57.95
CA TRP A 7 -24.18 26.87 57.47
C TRP A 7 -24.14 25.81 58.58
N MET A 8 -24.43 24.55 58.23
CA MET A 8 -23.95 23.36 58.94
C MET A 8 -23.42 22.37 57.89
N LEU A 9 -22.14 21.99 58.00
CA LEU A 9 -21.60 20.89 57.22
C LEU A 9 -22.05 19.57 57.85
N ALA A 10 -22.68 18.70 57.06
CA ALA A 10 -22.78 17.28 57.38
C ALA A 10 -21.59 16.56 56.74
N ALA A 11 -20.74 15.93 57.55
CA ALA A 11 -19.67 15.08 57.05
C ALA A 11 -20.24 13.73 56.59
N ILE A 12 -20.03 13.37 55.33
CA ILE A 12 -20.33 12.03 54.80
C ILE A 12 -19.05 11.18 54.91
N PRO A 13 -19.07 9.98 55.52
CA PRO A 13 -17.89 9.14 55.62
C PRO A 13 -17.42 8.67 54.24
N ALA A 14 -16.13 8.82 53.95
CA ALA A 14 -15.53 8.21 52.78
C ALA A 14 -15.48 6.68 52.96
N ALA A 15 -16.32 5.96 52.21
CA ALA A 15 -16.22 4.51 52.11
C ALA A 15 -14.93 4.16 51.36
N ILE A 16 -13.89 3.74 52.09
CA ILE A 16 -12.66 3.22 51.51
C ILE A 16 -12.99 1.89 50.84
N CYS A 17 -13.15 1.92 49.52
CA CYS A 17 -13.22 0.72 48.72
C CYS A 17 -11.81 0.13 48.62
N SER A 18 -11.49 -0.84 49.49
CA SER A 18 -10.23 -1.56 49.45
C SER A 18 -10.11 -2.32 48.14
N VAL A 19 -9.37 -1.76 47.17
CA VAL A 19 -9.01 -2.47 45.94
C VAL A 19 -8.09 -3.61 46.31
N GLN A 20 -8.66 -4.81 46.39
CA GLN A 20 -7.90 -6.03 46.63
C GLN A 20 -7.10 -6.34 45.37
N VAL A 21 -5.85 -5.89 45.34
CA VAL A 21 -4.92 -6.14 44.23
C VAL A 21 -4.65 -7.64 44.17
N MET A 22 -5.32 -8.31 43.24
CA MET A 22 -4.99 -9.69 42.85
C MET A 22 -3.56 -9.67 42.30
N ALA A 23 -2.62 -10.25 43.03
CA ALA A 23 -1.24 -10.38 42.56
C ALA A 23 -1.21 -11.18 41.25
N ALA A 24 -0.53 -10.66 40.23
CA ALA A 24 -0.41 -11.33 38.94
C ALA A 24 0.28 -12.69 39.11
N THR A 25 -0.29 -13.74 38.52
CA THR A 25 0.28 -15.09 38.62
C THR A 25 1.60 -15.18 37.87
N ALA A 26 2.55 -15.99 38.36
CA ALA A 26 3.81 -16.17 37.68
C ALA A 26 3.59 -16.74 36.26
N TRP A 27 4.31 -16.20 35.27
CA TRP A 27 4.24 -16.69 33.89
C TRP A 27 4.79 -18.13 33.77
N ASP A 28 4.04 -19.01 33.11
CA ASP A 28 4.46 -20.36 32.74
C ASP A 28 4.38 -20.55 31.22
N SER A 29 5.52 -20.93 30.64
CA SER A 29 5.67 -21.31 29.22
C SER A 29 4.63 -22.30 28.68
N LYS A 30 4.07 -23.18 29.52
CA LYS A 30 3.10 -24.21 29.12
C LYS A 30 1.65 -23.75 29.20
N THR A 31 1.39 -22.64 29.88
CA THR A 31 0.04 -22.10 30.06
C THR A 31 -0.38 -21.26 28.85
N VAL A 32 -1.61 -21.43 28.41
CA VAL A 32 -2.25 -20.58 27.39
C VAL A 32 -2.81 -19.34 28.07
N TYR A 33 -2.48 -18.16 27.53
CA TYR A 33 -3.00 -16.88 27.97
C TYR A 33 -3.81 -16.19 26.87
N THR A 34 -4.91 -15.54 27.22
CA THR A 34 -5.78 -14.78 26.32
C THR A 34 -5.67 -13.27 26.56
N GLY A 35 -6.07 -12.47 25.58
CA GLY A 35 -5.97 -11.01 25.63
C GLY A 35 -6.62 -10.41 26.89
N GLY A 36 -5.89 -9.57 27.59
CA GLY A 36 -6.28 -8.94 28.86
C GLY A 36 -5.75 -9.63 30.12
N GLN A 37 -5.28 -10.89 30.05
CA GLN A 37 -4.73 -11.59 31.22
C GLN A 37 -3.35 -11.05 31.63
N VAL A 38 -3.10 -10.92 32.93
CA VAL A 38 -1.87 -10.35 33.49
C VAL A 38 -1.06 -11.42 34.22
N VAL A 39 0.25 -11.45 33.97
CA VAL A 39 1.23 -12.36 34.59
C VAL A 39 2.42 -11.58 35.13
N SER A 40 3.11 -12.12 36.13
CA SER A 40 4.38 -11.58 36.63
C SER A 40 5.57 -12.38 36.08
N TYR A 41 6.59 -11.68 35.59
CA TYR A 41 7.83 -12.28 35.07
C TYR A 41 9.02 -11.35 35.36
N GLN A 42 10.08 -11.90 35.96
CA GLN A 42 11.28 -11.14 36.40
C GLN A 42 10.96 -9.87 37.23
N GLY A 43 9.97 -9.95 38.13
CA GLY A 43 9.58 -8.83 39.01
C GLY A 43 8.83 -7.69 38.31
N LYS A 44 8.29 -7.94 37.12
CA LYS A 44 7.46 -7.00 36.35
C LYS A 44 6.17 -7.67 35.90
N ASP A 45 5.08 -6.92 35.89
CA ASP A 45 3.77 -7.42 35.46
C ASP A 45 3.52 -7.08 33.98
N TYR A 46 3.10 -8.09 33.22
CA TYR A 46 2.83 -8.01 31.79
C TYR A 46 1.41 -8.47 31.48
N LYS A 47 0.71 -7.73 30.62
CA LYS A 47 -0.63 -8.07 30.13
C LYS A 47 -0.52 -8.68 28.74
N ALA A 48 -1.19 -9.80 28.51
CA ALA A 48 -1.33 -10.39 27.19
C ALA A 48 -2.18 -9.46 26.31
N LYS A 49 -1.65 -9.05 25.16
CA LYS A 49 -2.37 -8.25 24.15
C LYS A 49 -3.34 -9.10 23.32
N TRP A 50 -3.00 -10.37 23.13
CA TRP A 50 -3.77 -11.38 22.40
C TRP A 50 -3.39 -12.79 22.88
N TRP A 51 -3.92 -13.83 22.23
CA TRP A 51 -3.64 -15.24 22.57
C TRP A 51 -2.14 -15.57 22.49
N THR A 52 -1.59 -16.26 23.49
CA THR A 52 -0.19 -16.68 23.54
C THR A 52 0.04 -17.93 24.39
N GLN A 53 1.03 -18.73 24.02
CA GLN A 53 1.57 -19.84 24.81
C GLN A 53 3.09 -19.92 24.52
N GLY A 54 3.93 -20.03 25.53
CA GLY A 54 5.39 -20.16 25.35
C GLY A 54 6.19 -18.87 25.07
N ASN A 55 5.59 -17.79 24.55
CA ASN A 55 6.31 -16.51 24.37
C ASN A 55 6.67 -15.87 25.72
N VAL A 56 7.94 -15.50 25.90
CA VAL A 56 8.49 -14.95 27.16
C VAL A 56 8.14 -13.45 27.30
N PRO A 57 7.55 -13.00 28.43
CA PRO A 57 7.22 -11.58 28.62
C PRO A 57 8.44 -10.67 28.57
N GLY A 58 8.39 -9.65 27.70
CA GLY A 58 9.46 -8.66 27.53
C GLY A 58 10.62 -9.08 26.62
N ALA A 59 10.65 -10.31 26.09
CA ALA A 59 11.71 -10.78 25.20
C ALA A 59 11.56 -10.28 23.74
N GLU A 60 10.34 -9.96 23.32
CA GLU A 60 9.99 -9.57 21.95
C GLU A 60 9.34 -8.18 21.95
N GLN A 61 9.93 -7.21 21.25
CA GLN A 61 9.44 -5.81 21.23
C GLN A 61 7.98 -5.67 20.75
N TRP A 62 7.56 -6.54 19.83
CA TRP A 62 6.19 -6.57 19.29
C TRP A 62 5.38 -7.79 19.74
N GLY A 63 6.00 -8.71 20.50
CA GLY A 63 5.41 -9.98 20.94
C GLY A 63 4.20 -9.78 21.85
N PRO A 64 3.52 -10.86 22.28
CA PRO A 64 2.18 -10.81 22.85
C PRO A 64 2.05 -10.10 24.19
N TRP A 65 3.13 -9.66 24.83
CA TRP A 65 3.15 -9.11 26.18
C TRP A 65 3.37 -7.59 26.22
N GLU A 66 2.52 -6.88 26.96
CA GLU A 66 2.63 -5.45 27.24
C GLU A 66 3.01 -5.21 28.71
N LEU A 67 4.15 -4.58 28.97
CA LEU A 67 4.57 -4.19 30.33
C LEU A 67 3.56 -3.19 30.92
N GLN A 68 2.99 -3.50 32.09
CA GLN A 68 2.09 -2.57 32.78
C GLN A 68 2.89 -1.57 33.62
N ALA A 69 2.62 -0.28 33.45
CA ALA A 69 3.27 0.78 34.21
C ALA A 69 2.56 1.01 35.56
N GLY A 70 3.19 0.64 36.68
CA GLY A 70 2.72 1.07 38.02
C GLY A 70 2.98 0.13 39.21
N SER A 71 3.34 -1.13 39.01
CA SER A 71 3.47 -2.11 40.11
C SER A 71 4.85 -2.79 40.15
N ALA A 72 5.76 -2.23 40.96
CA ALA A 72 6.93 -2.97 41.45
C ALA A 72 6.55 -3.65 42.77
N THR A 73 6.10 -4.91 42.71
CA THR A 73 5.88 -5.73 43.91
C THR A 73 7.24 -6.26 44.39
N PRO A 74 7.60 -6.14 45.68
CA PRO A 74 8.91 -6.58 46.16
C PRO A 74 9.10 -8.09 46.00
N ALA A 75 10.24 -8.49 45.44
CA ALA A 75 10.56 -9.89 45.18
C ALA A 75 10.76 -10.68 46.48
N PRO A 76 10.26 -11.94 46.58
CA PRO A 76 10.54 -12.80 47.71
C PRO A 76 12.00 -13.27 47.67
N THR A 77 12.69 -13.14 48.81
CA THR A 77 14.07 -13.58 49.00
C THR A 77 14.18 -15.10 48.84
N ALA A 78 15.10 -15.58 47.99
CA ALA A 78 15.40 -17.00 47.84
C ALA A 78 16.92 -17.25 47.98
N ASN A 79 17.27 -18.21 48.84
CA ASN A 79 18.65 -18.55 49.18
C ASN A 79 19.39 -19.32 48.07
N VAL A 80 20.72 -19.23 48.12
CA VAL A 80 21.68 -19.96 47.27
C VAL A 80 21.70 -21.45 47.60
N THR A 81 21.61 -22.35 46.61
CA THR A 81 22.28 -23.67 46.64
C THR A 81 22.53 -24.18 45.21
N SER A 82 23.59 -24.97 45.02
CA SER A 82 24.20 -25.38 43.74
C SER A 82 23.71 -26.74 43.18
N ALA A 83 24.05 -27.00 41.89
CA ALA A 83 23.72 -28.20 41.09
C ALA A 83 24.38 -29.52 41.56
N PRO A 84 24.05 -30.74 41.01
CA PRO A 84 24.54 -31.15 39.67
C PRO A 84 23.73 -32.19 38.82
N THR A 85 23.98 -32.17 37.49
CA THR A 85 24.19 -33.29 36.51
C THR A 85 23.25 -34.51 36.35
N ALA A 86 22.78 -34.76 35.10
CA ALA A 86 22.89 -36.06 34.37
C ALA A 86 22.44 -35.96 32.87
N ALA A 87 22.99 -36.80 31.98
CA ALA A 87 22.64 -36.92 30.54
C ALA A 87 22.53 -38.40 30.10
N PRO A 88 21.72 -38.75 29.06
CA PRO A 88 22.23 -39.51 27.90
C PRO A 88 21.51 -39.19 26.55
N THR A 89 21.61 -39.97 25.46
CA THR A 89 22.77 -40.28 24.58
C THR A 89 22.46 -41.43 23.57
N SER A 90 22.36 -41.09 22.27
CA SER A 90 22.60 -41.90 21.02
C SER A 90 21.99 -43.31 20.75
N THR A 91 21.05 -43.39 19.76
CA THR A 91 21.02 -44.20 18.46
C THR A 91 21.39 -45.72 18.38
N PRO A 92 21.27 -46.50 17.24
CA PRO A 92 20.66 -46.32 15.87
C PRO A 92 19.87 -47.56 15.25
N LEU A 93 19.47 -47.45 13.94
CA LEU A 93 19.20 -48.50 12.90
C LEU A 93 17.83 -49.26 12.94
N VAL A 94 17.13 -49.65 11.84
CA VAL A 94 17.49 -50.12 10.46
C VAL A 94 16.47 -49.75 9.34
N SER A 95 16.88 -49.86 8.06
CA SER A 95 16.05 -49.78 6.83
C SER A 95 15.59 -51.16 6.31
N PRO A 96 14.77 -51.22 5.22
CA PRO A 96 15.35 -51.76 3.97
C PRO A 96 14.92 -51.02 2.68
N THR A 97 15.66 -51.28 1.59
CA THR A 97 15.54 -50.67 0.24
C THR A 97 15.12 -51.70 -0.81
N VAL A 98 14.29 -51.32 -1.81
CA VAL A 98 14.24 -52.02 -3.12
C VAL A 98 13.89 -51.06 -4.27
N ALA A 99 14.54 -51.24 -5.43
CA ALA A 99 14.24 -50.70 -6.77
C ALA A 99 14.90 -51.68 -7.81
N PRO A 100 14.78 -51.55 -9.16
CA PRO A 100 14.09 -50.52 -9.99
C PRO A 100 13.33 -51.04 -11.25
N SER A 101 12.80 -50.08 -12.05
CA SER A 101 12.73 -50.07 -13.54
C SER A 101 11.50 -50.62 -14.30
N ALA A 102 10.82 -49.73 -15.04
CA ALA A 102 10.48 -49.91 -16.46
C ALA A 102 10.21 -48.53 -17.14
N LYS A 103 10.56 -48.41 -18.44
CA LYS A 103 10.46 -47.20 -19.29
C LYS A 103 9.06 -47.09 -19.94
N PRO A 104 8.61 -45.90 -20.37
CA PRO A 104 8.49 -45.74 -21.83
C PRO A 104 8.97 -44.38 -22.37
N THR A 105 9.21 -44.33 -23.68
CA THR A 105 9.63 -43.14 -24.44
C THR A 105 8.65 -42.88 -25.57
N VAL A 106 8.18 -41.64 -25.72
CA VAL A 106 7.81 -41.07 -27.03
C VAL A 106 8.16 -39.58 -27.07
N ALA A 107 8.44 -39.07 -28.26
CA ALA A 107 8.95 -37.72 -28.53
C ALA A 107 7.82 -36.67 -28.68
N PRO A 108 8.11 -35.36 -28.57
CA PRO A 108 7.13 -34.30 -28.80
C PRO A 108 6.94 -34.02 -30.30
N THR A 109 5.73 -33.61 -30.70
CA THR A 109 5.46 -33.07 -32.05
C THR A 109 4.53 -31.86 -31.94
N THR A 110 4.80 -30.84 -32.76
CA THR A 110 4.19 -29.51 -32.74
C THR A 110 3.11 -29.33 -33.80
N ALA A 111 1.97 -28.73 -33.46
CA ALA A 111 1.22 -27.79 -34.31
C ALA A 111 0.05 -27.14 -33.51
N PRO A 112 -0.20 -25.81 -33.62
CA PRO A 112 -1.41 -25.19 -33.11
C PRO A 112 -2.49 -25.13 -34.21
N THR A 113 -3.76 -25.40 -33.85
CA THR A 113 -4.91 -25.25 -34.77
C THR A 113 -5.98 -24.35 -34.14
N THR A 114 -6.40 -23.32 -34.89
CA THR A 114 -7.45 -22.38 -34.50
C THR A 114 -8.75 -22.64 -35.25
N ALA A 115 -9.81 -23.06 -34.55
CA ALA A 115 -11.21 -22.95 -34.99
C ALA A 115 -12.17 -23.11 -33.79
N PRO A 116 -13.26 -22.33 -33.69
CA PRO A 116 -14.25 -22.50 -32.63
C PRO A 116 -15.26 -23.61 -32.97
N THR A 117 -15.40 -24.61 -32.10
CA THR A 117 -16.43 -25.65 -32.23
C THR A 117 -17.79 -25.11 -31.77
N ALA A 118 -18.83 -25.33 -32.57
CA ALA A 118 -20.20 -24.90 -32.26
C ALA A 118 -20.79 -25.64 -31.05
N ALA A 119 -21.70 -24.99 -30.33
CA ALA A 119 -22.38 -25.55 -29.16
C ALA A 119 -23.37 -26.68 -29.54
N PRO A 120 -23.47 -27.76 -28.74
CA PRO A 120 -24.45 -28.82 -28.95
C PRO A 120 -25.87 -28.38 -28.54
N THR A 121 -26.86 -28.72 -29.36
CA THR A 121 -28.29 -28.46 -29.13
C THR A 121 -28.82 -29.18 -27.89
N ALA A 122 -29.51 -28.48 -27.00
CA ALA A 122 -30.05 -29.05 -25.76
C ALA A 122 -31.34 -29.88 -26.00
N LEU A 123 -31.48 -30.98 -25.24
CA LEU A 123 -32.76 -31.69 -25.07
C LEU A 123 -33.66 -30.97 -24.05
N PRO A 124 -35.00 -31.04 -24.19
CA PRO A 124 -35.93 -30.37 -23.30
C PRO A 124 -35.98 -31.04 -21.92
N GLY A 125 -35.79 -30.25 -20.86
CA GLY A 125 -35.97 -30.69 -19.46
C GLY A 125 -34.74 -30.57 -18.55
N SER A 126 -33.60 -30.08 -19.04
CA SER A 126 -32.38 -29.92 -18.24
C SER A 126 -32.13 -28.47 -17.79
N CYS A 127 -31.68 -28.29 -16.54
CA CYS A 127 -31.12 -27.02 -16.07
C CYS A 127 -29.86 -26.65 -16.88
N GLY A 128 -29.67 -25.37 -17.18
CA GLY A 128 -28.59 -24.88 -18.04
C GLY A 128 -27.21 -25.38 -17.58
N VAL A 129 -26.38 -25.83 -18.53
CA VAL A 129 -25.05 -26.37 -18.20
C VAL A 129 -24.16 -25.24 -17.70
N TRP A 130 -23.47 -25.47 -16.58
CA TRP A 130 -22.48 -24.54 -16.07
C TRP A 130 -21.30 -24.43 -17.05
N ALA A 131 -20.82 -23.20 -17.27
CA ALA A 131 -19.64 -22.95 -18.08
C ALA A 131 -18.91 -21.71 -17.57
N GLU A 132 -17.57 -21.71 -17.69
CA GLU A 132 -16.78 -20.51 -17.44
C GLU A 132 -17.10 -19.40 -18.44
N GLY A 133 -16.95 -18.15 -18.01
CA GLY A 133 -17.35 -16.93 -18.72
C GLY A 133 -18.76 -16.43 -18.40
N ASN A 134 -19.64 -17.26 -17.81
CA ASN A 134 -21.02 -16.89 -17.52
C ASN A 134 -21.19 -16.16 -16.17
N THR A 135 -22.20 -15.29 -16.12
CA THR A 135 -22.68 -14.65 -14.89
C THR A 135 -23.95 -15.33 -14.39
N TYR A 136 -23.94 -15.71 -13.11
CA TYR A 136 -25.02 -16.36 -12.40
C TYR A 136 -25.59 -15.43 -11.31
N LYS A 137 -26.89 -15.48 -11.08
CA LYS A 137 -27.60 -14.81 -9.98
C LYS A 137 -27.72 -15.76 -8.79
N ALA A 138 -28.00 -15.22 -7.60
CA ALA A 138 -28.37 -16.06 -6.47
C ALA A 138 -29.73 -16.75 -6.76
N GLY A 139 -29.81 -18.06 -6.55
CA GLY A 139 -30.97 -18.89 -6.85
C GLY A 139 -30.97 -19.58 -8.23
N ASP A 140 -30.05 -19.23 -9.14
CA ASP A 140 -29.93 -19.91 -10.44
C ASP A 140 -29.57 -21.39 -10.25
N VAL A 141 -30.23 -22.30 -10.97
CA VAL A 141 -29.94 -23.74 -10.93
C VAL A 141 -29.26 -24.17 -12.23
N VAL A 142 -28.08 -24.78 -12.12
CA VAL A 142 -27.25 -25.24 -13.25
C VAL A 142 -26.93 -26.73 -13.14
N SER A 143 -26.52 -27.34 -14.25
CA SER A 143 -25.96 -28.70 -14.27
C SER A 143 -24.44 -28.69 -14.45
N TYR A 144 -23.71 -29.46 -13.65
CA TYR A 144 -22.26 -29.64 -13.76
C TYR A 144 -21.86 -31.06 -13.33
N GLY A 145 -20.99 -31.72 -14.09
CA GLY A 145 -20.53 -33.08 -13.76
C GLY A 145 -21.65 -34.14 -13.64
N GLY A 146 -22.82 -33.89 -14.22
CA GLY A 146 -24.01 -34.75 -14.09
C GLY A 146 -24.90 -34.48 -12.87
N ALA A 147 -24.54 -33.54 -11.99
CA ALA A 147 -25.34 -33.14 -10.83
C ALA A 147 -25.93 -31.71 -11.00
N SER A 148 -27.01 -31.40 -10.27
CA SER A 148 -27.58 -30.06 -10.22
C SER A 148 -27.06 -29.25 -9.03
N TYR A 149 -26.91 -27.94 -9.21
CA TYR A 149 -26.42 -27.02 -8.21
C TYR A 149 -27.19 -25.71 -8.25
N THR A 150 -27.52 -25.18 -7.07
CA THR A 150 -28.14 -23.85 -6.89
C THR A 150 -27.07 -22.84 -6.51
N SER A 151 -27.01 -21.71 -7.22
CA SER A 151 -26.13 -20.58 -6.92
C SER A 151 -26.53 -19.91 -5.61
N LEU A 152 -25.58 -19.68 -4.72
CA LEU A 152 -25.78 -19.06 -3.40
C LEU A 152 -25.63 -17.54 -3.43
N SER A 153 -24.97 -16.98 -4.44
CA SER A 153 -24.66 -15.55 -4.55
C SER A 153 -24.42 -15.17 -6.01
N ALA A 154 -24.73 -13.93 -6.39
CA ALA A 154 -24.49 -13.46 -7.74
C ALA A 154 -22.97 -13.35 -8.01
N HIS A 155 -22.49 -13.98 -9.08
CA HIS A 155 -21.07 -14.03 -9.43
C HIS A 155 -20.85 -14.30 -10.92
N THR A 156 -19.66 -13.97 -11.44
CA THR A 156 -19.21 -14.38 -12.78
C THR A 156 -18.14 -15.45 -12.64
N ALA A 157 -18.35 -16.61 -13.27
CA ALA A 157 -17.41 -17.72 -13.25
C ALA A 157 -16.28 -17.48 -14.29
N TYR A 158 -15.38 -16.51 -14.02
CA TYR A 158 -14.35 -16.10 -14.98
C TYR A 158 -13.49 -17.28 -15.49
N VAL A 159 -13.11 -17.24 -16.77
CA VAL A 159 -12.31 -18.28 -17.42
C VAL A 159 -10.97 -18.46 -16.72
N GLY A 160 -10.65 -19.70 -16.34
CA GLY A 160 -9.46 -20.05 -15.58
C GLY A 160 -9.54 -19.82 -14.07
N ALA A 161 -10.67 -19.31 -13.54
CA ALA A 161 -10.87 -19.17 -12.10
C ALA A 161 -11.23 -20.51 -11.42
N ASN A 162 -11.66 -21.52 -12.19
CA ASN A 162 -12.10 -22.83 -11.71
C ASN A 162 -13.24 -22.76 -10.67
N TRP A 163 -14.13 -21.77 -10.80
CA TRP A 163 -15.30 -21.58 -9.93
C TRP A 163 -16.46 -22.50 -10.28
N ASN A 164 -16.14 -23.78 -10.49
CA ASN A 164 -17.10 -24.78 -10.87
C ASN A 164 -17.96 -25.23 -9.65
N PRO A 165 -19.22 -25.64 -9.85
CA PRO A 165 -20.13 -25.94 -8.75
C PRO A 165 -19.71 -27.07 -7.81
N ALA A 166 -18.86 -28.01 -8.29
CA ALA A 166 -18.32 -29.07 -7.44
C ALA A 166 -17.12 -28.62 -6.59
N ALA A 167 -16.36 -27.63 -7.05
CA ALA A 167 -15.16 -27.12 -6.37
C ALA A 167 -15.38 -25.87 -5.51
N THR A 168 -16.52 -25.18 -5.64
CA THR A 168 -16.80 -23.91 -4.96
C THR A 168 -18.09 -23.92 -4.12
N PRO A 169 -18.12 -24.66 -2.99
CA PRO A 169 -19.30 -24.79 -2.11
C PRO A 169 -19.75 -23.48 -1.43
N THR A 170 -18.97 -22.41 -1.54
CA THR A 170 -19.32 -21.05 -1.08
C THR A 170 -20.17 -20.28 -2.10
N LEU A 171 -20.05 -20.61 -3.39
CA LEU A 171 -20.82 -20.01 -4.49
C LEU A 171 -21.98 -20.92 -4.92
N TRP A 172 -21.88 -22.23 -4.66
CA TRP A 172 -22.83 -23.23 -5.13
C TRP A 172 -23.22 -24.20 -4.03
N LYS A 173 -24.50 -24.56 -3.97
CA LYS A 173 -25.04 -25.63 -3.13
C LYS A 173 -25.53 -26.77 -4.00
N ALA A 174 -25.12 -28.00 -3.70
CA ALA A 174 -25.63 -29.18 -4.39
C ALA A 174 -27.16 -29.32 -4.23
N GLY A 175 -27.84 -29.66 -5.32
CA GLY A 175 -29.29 -29.76 -5.41
C GLY A 175 -29.98 -28.50 -5.97
N GLY A 176 -31.28 -28.61 -6.15
CA GLY A 176 -32.15 -27.64 -6.83
C GLY A 176 -33.08 -28.35 -7.81
N THR A 177 -34.36 -27.98 -7.85
CA THR A 177 -35.36 -28.55 -8.76
C THR A 177 -35.50 -27.68 -10.00
N CYS A 178 -35.30 -28.26 -11.19
CA CYS A 178 -35.56 -27.57 -12.45
C CYS A 178 -37.09 -27.40 -12.65
N SER A 179 -37.64 -26.26 -12.22
CA SER A 179 -39.09 -25.98 -12.27
C SER A 179 -39.54 -25.46 -13.64
N THR A 180 -40.67 -25.97 -14.13
CA THR A 180 -41.28 -25.55 -15.40
C THR A 180 -42.29 -24.41 -15.23
N GLY A 181 -42.13 -23.34 -16.01
CA GLY A 181 -43.24 -22.49 -16.46
C GLY A 181 -43.51 -21.18 -15.71
N GLY A 182 -43.25 -20.07 -16.41
CA GLY A 182 -43.68 -18.71 -16.04
C GLY A 182 -43.32 -17.71 -17.13
N ALA A 183 -44.14 -17.61 -18.20
CA ALA A 183 -43.99 -16.57 -19.24
C ALA A 183 -44.24 -15.17 -18.63
N THR A 184 -43.71 -14.04 -19.09
CA THR A 184 -43.50 -13.48 -20.46
C THR A 184 -42.59 -12.22 -20.27
N PRO A 185 -42.03 -11.49 -21.28
CA PRO A 185 -42.14 -11.61 -22.74
C PRO A 185 -40.80 -11.79 -23.49
N VAL A 186 -40.92 -12.07 -24.79
CA VAL A 186 -39.81 -12.20 -25.74
C VAL A 186 -39.27 -10.82 -26.13
N PRO A 187 -37.94 -10.58 -26.13
CA PRO A 187 -37.37 -9.38 -26.75
C PRO A 187 -37.46 -9.49 -28.28
N THR A 188 -38.13 -8.53 -28.92
CA THR A 188 -38.19 -8.41 -30.38
C THR A 188 -36.80 -8.21 -30.95
N ALA A 189 -36.45 -8.97 -31.99
CA ALA A 189 -35.17 -8.82 -32.68
C ALA A 189 -35.03 -7.42 -33.30
N THR A 190 -33.94 -6.73 -32.96
CA THR A 190 -33.55 -5.46 -33.61
C THR A 190 -32.90 -5.79 -34.97
N PRO A 191 -33.21 -5.07 -36.05
CA PRO A 191 -32.84 -5.50 -37.41
C PRO A 191 -31.35 -5.37 -37.71
N VAL A 192 -30.84 -6.31 -38.51
CA VAL A 192 -29.51 -6.27 -39.11
C VAL A 192 -29.45 -5.18 -40.18
N VAL A 193 -28.53 -4.21 -40.03
CA VAL A 193 -28.28 -3.20 -41.06
C VAL A 193 -27.21 -3.71 -42.03
N THR A 194 -27.67 -4.16 -43.20
CA THR A 194 -26.80 -4.52 -44.33
C THR A 194 -26.29 -3.26 -45.01
N ALA A 195 -24.97 -3.04 -45.02
CA ALA A 195 -24.37 -1.93 -45.75
C ALA A 195 -24.40 -2.19 -47.28
N LYS A 196 -25.07 -1.31 -48.03
CA LYS A 196 -25.00 -1.22 -49.50
C LYS A 196 -24.77 0.24 -49.91
N PRO A 197 -23.85 0.53 -50.86
CA PRO A 197 -23.57 1.91 -51.26
C PRO A 197 -24.54 2.42 -52.34
N THR A 198 -25.05 3.65 -52.14
CA THR A 198 -25.63 4.50 -53.20
C THR A 198 -25.32 5.96 -52.87
N ALA A 199 -24.95 6.76 -53.87
CA ALA A 199 -24.53 8.16 -53.71
C ALA A 199 -25.69 9.16 -53.87
N THR A 200 -25.53 10.36 -53.27
CA THR A 200 -26.33 11.57 -53.54
C THR A 200 -25.48 12.83 -53.23
N PRO A 201 -25.90 14.07 -53.62
CA PRO A 201 -25.14 14.83 -54.61
C PRO A 201 -24.27 15.96 -54.04
N VAL A 202 -23.32 16.42 -54.86
CA VAL A 202 -22.44 17.56 -54.56
C VAL A 202 -23.15 18.90 -54.86
N VAL A 203 -23.09 19.84 -53.92
CA VAL A 203 -23.41 21.26 -54.15
C VAL A 203 -22.12 22.05 -54.29
N THR A 204 -22.04 22.87 -55.33
CA THR A 204 -20.81 23.60 -55.72
C THR A 204 -20.69 24.93 -54.99
N VAL A 205 -19.55 25.18 -54.35
CA VAL A 205 -19.07 26.55 -54.04
C VAL A 205 -17.59 26.69 -54.41
N LYS A 206 -17.29 27.75 -55.14
CA LYS A 206 -15.98 28.08 -55.74
C LYS A 206 -15.19 29.02 -54.82
N PRO A 207 -13.91 28.72 -54.53
CA PRO A 207 -12.90 29.75 -54.32
C PRO A 207 -11.82 29.76 -55.41
N THR A 208 -11.12 30.89 -55.50
CA THR A 208 -10.17 31.26 -56.57
C THR A 208 -8.76 30.69 -56.36
N ALA A 209 -7.98 30.59 -57.45
CA ALA A 209 -6.68 29.92 -57.51
C ALA A 209 -5.54 30.58 -56.69
N SER A 210 -4.54 29.76 -56.35
CA SER A 210 -3.18 30.16 -55.97
C SER A 210 -2.16 29.64 -57.02
N PRO A 211 -1.00 30.29 -57.21
CA PRO A 211 -0.06 29.96 -58.29
C PRO A 211 0.89 28.80 -57.97
N VAL A 212 1.50 28.27 -59.03
CA VAL A 212 2.37 27.09 -59.09
C VAL A 212 3.82 27.40 -58.71
N VAL A 213 4.49 26.49 -57.98
CA VAL A 213 5.95 26.28 -58.08
C VAL A 213 6.26 24.77 -58.06
N THR A 214 7.35 24.39 -58.74
CA THR A 214 7.71 23.07 -59.27
C THR A 214 8.32 22.08 -58.25
N ALA A 215 8.31 20.78 -58.60
CA ALA A 215 8.79 19.67 -57.77
C ALA A 215 10.31 19.38 -57.86
N SER A 216 10.83 18.62 -56.88
CA SER A 216 12.18 18.03 -56.84
C SER A 216 12.12 16.66 -56.11
N PRO A 217 13.01 15.67 -56.38
CA PRO A 217 12.63 14.25 -56.26
C PRO A 217 13.00 13.53 -54.95
N THR A 218 12.30 12.41 -54.73
CA THR A 218 12.40 11.46 -53.62
C THR A 218 13.65 10.55 -53.66
N PRO A 219 14.36 10.32 -52.54
CA PRO A 219 15.33 9.22 -52.38
C PRO A 219 14.68 7.90 -51.91
N ALA A 220 15.29 6.77 -52.27
CA ALA A 220 14.71 5.43 -52.10
C ALA A 220 14.76 4.84 -50.68
N VAL A 221 13.80 3.94 -50.40
CA VAL A 221 13.73 3.14 -49.17
C VAL A 221 14.79 2.03 -49.19
N THR A 222 15.60 1.94 -48.14
CA THR A 222 16.48 0.79 -47.87
C THR A 222 15.93 0.01 -46.67
N VAL A 223 15.73 -1.30 -46.82
CA VAL A 223 15.22 -2.18 -45.76
C VAL A 223 16.39 -2.66 -44.88
N ALA A 224 16.24 -2.55 -43.57
CA ALA A 224 17.19 -3.07 -42.57
C ALA A 224 16.54 -4.20 -41.73
N PRO A 225 17.32 -5.19 -41.24
CA PRO A 225 16.77 -6.48 -40.81
C PRO A 225 16.27 -6.53 -39.36
N THR A 226 15.42 -7.53 -39.11
CA THR A 226 14.82 -7.90 -37.81
C THR A 226 15.86 -8.07 -36.69
N ALA A 227 15.68 -7.35 -35.58
CA ALA A 227 16.48 -7.52 -34.37
C ALA A 227 15.96 -8.65 -33.48
N ALA A 228 16.89 -9.43 -32.92
CA ALA A 228 16.64 -10.50 -31.95
C ALA A 228 16.46 -9.93 -30.51
N PRO A 229 16.03 -10.72 -29.51
CA PRO A 229 15.56 -10.17 -28.23
C PRO A 229 16.71 -9.51 -27.46
N THR A 230 16.53 -8.23 -27.13
CA THR A 230 17.55 -7.42 -26.44
C THR A 230 17.46 -7.59 -24.93
N SER A 231 18.63 -7.56 -24.28
CA SER A 231 18.84 -7.78 -22.85
C SER A 231 18.13 -6.79 -21.92
N THR A 232 17.94 -7.25 -20.68
CA THR A 232 17.50 -6.52 -19.48
C THR A 232 17.90 -5.05 -19.45
N PRO A 233 16.99 -4.11 -19.09
CA PRO A 233 17.34 -2.70 -18.98
C PRO A 233 18.30 -2.47 -17.82
N VAL A 234 19.55 -2.16 -18.16
CA VAL A 234 20.51 -1.56 -17.22
C VAL A 234 20.01 -0.16 -16.89
N SER A 235 19.96 0.16 -15.59
CA SER A 235 19.64 1.49 -15.07
C SER A 235 20.51 2.56 -15.77
N SER A 236 19.88 3.41 -16.60
CA SER A 236 20.57 4.53 -17.25
C SER A 236 20.79 5.65 -16.22
N ALA A 237 22.05 6.00 -16.00
CA ALA A 237 22.47 6.98 -15.00
C ALA A 237 21.70 8.30 -15.10
N GLY A 238 21.20 8.78 -13.96
CA GLY A 238 20.72 10.15 -13.78
C GLY A 238 21.84 11.07 -13.29
N PRO A 239 22.11 12.18 -13.99
CA PRO A 239 22.82 13.34 -13.46
C PRO A 239 21.85 14.55 -13.30
N THR A 240 21.99 15.49 -12.37
CA THR A 240 22.87 15.62 -11.19
C THR A 240 22.20 16.61 -10.24
N ALA A 241 21.61 16.13 -9.15
CA ALA A 241 22.01 16.72 -7.88
C ALA A 241 23.45 16.28 -7.66
N ALA A 242 24.35 17.16 -7.21
CA ALA A 242 25.66 16.70 -6.77
C ALA A 242 25.45 15.59 -5.72
N PRO A 243 26.25 14.51 -5.67
CA PRO A 243 26.19 13.58 -4.57
C PRO A 243 26.35 14.39 -3.28
N THR A 244 25.27 14.53 -2.53
CA THR A 244 25.24 15.43 -1.39
C THR A 244 26.30 14.97 -0.40
N THR A 245 26.88 15.93 0.34
CA THR A 245 27.88 15.72 1.39
C THR A 245 27.67 14.41 2.16
N ALA A 246 28.76 13.68 2.43
CA ALA A 246 28.75 12.49 3.28
C ALA A 246 27.83 12.71 4.51
N PRO A 247 26.96 11.73 4.86
CA PRO A 247 25.92 11.94 5.85
C PRO A 247 26.48 12.56 7.14
N ALA A 248 25.83 13.62 7.62
CA ALA A 248 26.34 14.42 8.73
C ALA A 248 26.83 13.53 9.89
N ALA A 249 28.01 13.81 10.44
CA ALA A 249 28.74 12.85 11.29
C ALA A 249 28.02 12.41 12.59
N TYR A 250 26.95 13.11 12.99
CA TYR A 250 26.07 12.71 14.08
C TYR A 250 25.06 11.61 13.69
N LYS A 251 24.86 11.33 12.40
CA LYS A 251 23.99 10.26 11.91
C LYS A 251 24.71 8.90 12.02
N PRO A 252 23.99 7.79 12.25
CA PRO A 252 24.56 6.45 12.20
C PRO A 252 25.24 6.20 10.84
N GLN A 253 26.47 5.70 10.89
CA GLN A 253 27.28 5.36 9.71
C GLN A 253 27.37 3.85 9.61
N ILE A 254 26.80 3.27 8.56
CA ILE A 254 26.94 1.84 8.28
C ILE A 254 28.31 1.62 7.64
N THR A 255 29.14 0.83 8.30
CA THR A 255 30.44 0.38 7.80
C THR A 255 30.45 -1.14 7.74
N PHE A 256 31.32 -1.73 6.91
CA PHE A 256 31.42 -3.17 6.79
C PHE A 256 32.83 -3.63 7.10
N VAL A 257 32.97 -4.70 7.90
CA VAL A 257 34.27 -5.36 8.08
C VAL A 257 34.71 -6.06 6.79
N ALA A 258 36.00 -6.45 6.75
CA ALA A 258 36.52 -7.28 5.67
C ALA A 258 35.69 -8.56 5.54
N ALA A 259 35.40 -8.96 4.30
CA ALA A 259 34.66 -10.19 4.05
C ALA A 259 35.47 -11.39 4.59
N PRO A 260 34.88 -12.29 5.40
CA PRO A 260 35.59 -13.46 5.90
C PRO A 260 35.93 -14.43 4.76
N ALA A 261 36.89 -15.33 4.99
CA ALA A 261 37.20 -16.38 4.02
C ALA A 261 35.96 -17.24 3.74
N GLY A 262 35.66 -17.45 2.45
CA GLY A 262 34.48 -18.18 1.99
C GLY A 262 33.20 -17.35 1.87
N TYR A 263 33.21 -16.06 2.23
CA TYR A 263 32.05 -15.18 2.03
C TYR A 263 31.67 -15.11 0.54
N PRO A 264 30.36 -15.02 0.18
CA PRO A 264 29.95 -15.04 -1.21
C PRO A 264 30.57 -13.90 -2.04
N SER A 265 30.98 -14.23 -3.27
CA SER A 265 31.35 -13.25 -4.30
C SER A 265 30.11 -12.56 -4.89
N ASP A 266 30.31 -11.42 -5.56
CA ASP A 266 29.22 -10.68 -6.21
C ASP A 266 28.42 -11.54 -7.21
N ALA A 267 29.08 -12.45 -7.93
CA ALA A 267 28.42 -13.40 -8.82
C ALA A 267 27.54 -14.41 -8.06
N GLN A 268 27.97 -14.86 -6.88
CA GLN A 268 27.17 -15.74 -6.01
C GLN A 268 26.01 -14.98 -5.36
N PHE A 269 26.20 -13.70 -4.99
CA PHE A 269 25.12 -12.84 -4.52
C PHE A 269 24.05 -12.62 -5.59
N LEU A 270 24.45 -12.33 -6.84
CA LEU A 270 23.52 -12.20 -7.96
C LEU A 270 22.76 -13.50 -8.24
N ALA A 271 23.45 -14.65 -8.20
CA ALA A 271 22.82 -15.95 -8.36
C ALA A 271 21.81 -16.27 -7.23
N ALA A 272 22.13 -15.89 -5.98
CA ALA A 272 21.25 -16.06 -4.83
C ALA A 272 20.04 -15.10 -4.86
N GLU A 273 20.22 -13.84 -5.28
CA GLU A 273 19.13 -12.88 -5.51
C GLU A 273 18.16 -13.41 -6.59
N GLN A 274 18.70 -13.93 -7.70
CA GLN A 274 17.92 -14.56 -8.76
C GLN A 274 17.22 -15.85 -8.29
N ALA A 275 17.85 -16.63 -7.40
CA ALA A 275 17.25 -17.83 -6.82
C ALA A 275 16.08 -17.47 -5.89
N LEU A 276 16.20 -16.44 -5.05
CA LEU A 276 15.08 -15.96 -4.21
C LEU A 276 13.93 -15.39 -5.05
N TYR A 277 14.24 -14.61 -6.08
CA TYR A 277 13.22 -14.14 -7.03
C TYR A 277 12.49 -15.32 -7.70
N SER A 278 13.21 -16.41 -8.01
CA SER A 278 12.60 -17.64 -8.53
C SER A 278 11.74 -18.37 -7.47
N GLN A 279 12.15 -18.37 -6.20
CA GLN A 279 11.39 -18.93 -5.07
C GLN A 279 10.12 -18.14 -4.73
N ALA A 280 10.04 -16.86 -5.11
CA ALA A 280 8.84 -16.05 -4.91
C ALA A 280 7.62 -16.57 -5.70
N GLY A 281 7.82 -17.37 -6.76
CA GLY A 281 6.73 -18.04 -7.48
C GLY A 281 5.76 -17.04 -8.12
N SER A 282 4.49 -17.03 -7.69
CA SER A 282 3.52 -16.01 -8.14
C SER A 282 3.95 -14.59 -7.74
N ASP A 283 4.65 -14.42 -6.62
CA ASP A 283 5.14 -13.13 -6.16
C ASP A 283 6.31 -12.59 -7.01
N ALA A 284 6.93 -13.39 -7.88
CA ALA A 284 7.91 -12.87 -8.86
C ALA A 284 7.27 -11.81 -9.78
N LYS A 285 6.04 -12.06 -10.26
CA LYS A 285 5.25 -11.10 -11.04
C LYS A 285 4.86 -9.88 -10.21
N THR A 286 4.64 -10.07 -8.90
CA THR A 286 4.35 -9.01 -7.93
C THR A 286 5.57 -8.11 -7.73
N ILE A 287 6.77 -8.68 -7.62
CA ILE A 287 8.05 -7.96 -7.56
C ILE A 287 8.27 -7.14 -8.84
N ASP A 288 7.96 -7.68 -10.03
CA ASP A 288 8.11 -6.92 -11.29
C ASP A 288 7.12 -5.75 -11.40
N ARG A 289 5.88 -5.93 -10.96
CA ARG A 289 4.90 -4.84 -10.86
C ARG A 289 5.34 -3.77 -9.86
N ILE A 290 6.01 -4.15 -8.77
CA ILE A 290 6.59 -3.20 -7.82
C ILE A 290 7.79 -2.48 -8.46
N ARG A 291 8.68 -3.20 -9.17
CA ARG A 291 9.78 -2.59 -9.94
C ARG A 291 9.28 -1.57 -10.95
N GLU A 292 8.20 -1.87 -11.67
CA GLU A 292 7.50 -0.93 -12.55
C GLU A 292 6.94 0.28 -11.78
N ALA A 293 6.29 0.03 -10.63
CA ALA A 293 5.69 1.08 -9.79
C ALA A 293 6.72 2.03 -9.15
N LEU A 294 7.91 1.54 -8.85
CA LEU A 294 9.02 2.31 -8.26
C LEU A 294 9.86 3.08 -9.30
N GLN A 295 9.57 2.94 -10.60
CA GLN A 295 10.24 3.76 -11.61
C GLN A 295 9.93 5.23 -11.41
N VAL A 296 10.95 6.07 -11.55
CA VAL A 296 10.83 7.53 -11.55
C VAL A 296 11.39 8.13 -12.82
N ARG A 297 10.76 9.20 -13.32
CA ARG A 297 11.30 9.93 -14.49
C ARG A 297 12.48 10.83 -14.10
N PRO A 298 13.42 11.10 -15.03
CA PRO A 298 14.46 12.11 -14.86
C PRO A 298 13.84 13.50 -14.64
N ASP A 299 14.47 14.32 -13.82
CA ASP A 299 13.94 15.65 -13.47
C ASP A 299 13.84 16.57 -14.69
N SER A 300 14.74 16.44 -15.67
CA SER A 300 14.64 17.17 -16.95
C SER A 300 13.33 16.93 -17.72
N VAL A 301 12.71 15.75 -17.57
CA VAL A 301 11.39 15.45 -18.16
C VAL A 301 10.28 16.07 -17.32
N VAL A 302 10.43 16.09 -15.99
CA VAL A 302 9.42 16.63 -15.07
C VAL A 302 9.41 18.16 -15.09
N ASP A 303 10.57 18.81 -15.11
CA ASP A 303 10.69 20.27 -15.14
C ASP A 303 10.10 20.86 -16.43
N ALA A 304 10.18 20.12 -17.54
CA ALA A 304 9.59 20.47 -18.83
C ALA A 304 8.05 20.31 -18.90
N VAL A 305 7.40 19.71 -17.89
CA VAL A 305 5.94 19.55 -17.88
C VAL A 305 5.26 20.88 -17.62
N ALA A 306 4.35 21.24 -18.53
CA ALA A 306 3.47 22.39 -18.41
C ALA A 306 2.05 22.04 -18.91
N PRO A 307 0.98 22.67 -18.40
CA PRO A 307 -0.38 22.38 -18.84
C PRO A 307 -0.57 22.60 -20.34
N GLY A 308 -1.04 21.57 -21.05
CA GLY A 308 -1.29 21.55 -22.49
C GLY A 308 -0.04 21.36 -23.36
N ALA A 309 1.14 21.12 -22.78
CA ALA A 309 2.36 20.93 -23.57
C ALA A 309 2.34 19.60 -24.33
N ALA A 310 2.53 19.66 -25.66
CA ALA A 310 2.53 18.46 -26.52
C ALA A 310 3.62 17.43 -26.19
N GLY A 311 4.70 17.86 -25.51
CA GLY A 311 5.77 16.99 -25.00
C GLY A 311 5.48 16.33 -23.65
N ASN A 312 4.31 16.57 -23.04
CA ASN A 312 3.94 15.94 -21.77
C ASN A 312 3.94 14.40 -21.90
N PRO A 313 4.41 13.64 -20.90
CA PRO A 313 4.34 12.19 -20.92
C PRO A 313 2.89 11.66 -20.97
N ASP A 314 2.68 10.46 -21.51
CA ASP A 314 1.33 9.87 -21.69
C ASP A 314 0.43 9.92 -20.44
N ASN A 315 0.94 9.55 -19.26
CA ASN A 315 0.13 9.58 -18.03
C ASN A 315 -0.22 11.01 -17.58
N VAL A 316 0.57 12.02 -17.97
CA VAL A 316 0.25 13.44 -17.79
C VAL A 316 -0.84 13.85 -18.79
N GLN A 317 -0.68 13.54 -20.09
CA GLN A 317 -1.69 13.80 -21.11
C GLN A 317 -3.05 13.15 -20.78
N ARG A 318 -3.03 11.97 -20.15
CA ARG A 318 -4.22 11.29 -19.61
C ARG A 318 -4.87 12.08 -18.49
N VAL A 319 -4.11 12.54 -17.50
CA VAL A 319 -4.64 13.40 -16.43
C VAL A 319 -5.21 14.70 -17.00
N GLU A 320 -4.56 15.31 -18.00
CA GLU A 320 -5.07 16.51 -18.66
C GLU A 320 -6.40 16.29 -19.40
N ARG A 321 -6.56 15.11 -20.01
CA ARG A 321 -7.80 14.69 -20.69
C ARG A 321 -8.94 14.39 -19.71
N VAL A 322 -8.68 13.67 -18.62
CA VAL A 322 -9.74 13.24 -17.67
C VAL A 322 -10.02 14.24 -16.55
N LEU A 323 -9.05 15.11 -16.24
CA LEU A 323 -9.15 16.20 -15.27
C LEU A 323 -8.48 17.47 -15.83
N PRO A 324 -9.13 18.18 -16.77
CA PRO A 324 -8.63 19.46 -17.27
C PRO A 324 -8.46 20.49 -16.15
N ARG A 325 -7.60 21.49 -16.37
CA ARG A 325 -7.31 22.58 -15.41
C ARG A 325 -8.57 23.18 -14.77
N ALA A 326 -9.60 23.45 -15.56
CA ALA A 326 -10.87 24.02 -15.08
C ALA A 326 -11.60 23.09 -14.08
N LYS A 327 -11.50 21.76 -14.24
CA LYS A 327 -12.08 20.78 -13.31
C LYS A 327 -11.28 20.70 -12.01
N PHE A 328 -9.95 20.80 -12.07
CA PHE A 328 -9.10 20.93 -10.88
C PHE A 328 -9.38 22.23 -10.12
N ASP A 329 -9.50 23.37 -10.81
CA ASP A 329 -9.86 24.65 -10.19
C ASP A 329 -11.28 24.61 -9.59
N TYR A 330 -12.24 23.94 -10.26
CA TYR A 330 -13.56 23.67 -9.71
C TYR A 330 -13.50 22.80 -8.45
N PHE A 331 -12.70 21.73 -8.42
CA PHE A 331 -12.57 20.85 -7.27
C PHE A 331 -11.86 21.49 -6.07
N PHE A 332 -10.89 22.36 -6.30
CA PHE A 332 -10.04 22.90 -5.24
C PHE A 332 -9.99 24.44 -5.27
N PRO A 333 -11.14 25.15 -5.14
CA PRO A 333 -11.18 26.60 -5.21
C PRO A 333 -10.44 27.27 -4.05
N VAL A 334 -10.52 26.73 -2.83
CA VAL A 334 -9.94 27.32 -1.60
C VAL A 334 -8.55 26.79 -1.24
N ARG A 335 -7.89 26.08 -2.16
CA ARG A 335 -6.57 25.50 -1.89
C ARG A 335 -5.52 26.56 -1.58
N ASN A 336 -4.50 26.15 -0.82
CA ASN A 336 -3.28 26.93 -0.66
C ASN A 336 -2.65 27.20 -2.05
N ILE A 337 -2.19 28.42 -2.29
CA ILE A 337 -1.59 28.88 -3.56
C ILE A 337 -0.42 28.01 -4.05
N LYS A 338 0.26 27.26 -3.16
CA LYS A 338 1.35 26.32 -3.51
C LYS A 338 0.85 25.04 -4.19
N TYR A 339 -0.44 24.70 -4.09
CA TYR A 339 -1.04 23.60 -4.83
C TYR A 339 -1.49 24.10 -6.22
N THR A 340 -0.56 24.11 -7.17
CA THR A 340 -0.85 24.43 -8.56
C THR A 340 -1.22 23.17 -9.34
N TYR A 341 -2.00 23.32 -10.41
CA TYR A 341 -2.28 22.21 -11.33
C TYR A 341 -1.00 21.69 -12.01
N GLU A 342 -0.06 22.58 -12.31
CA GLU A 342 1.27 22.21 -12.82
C GLU A 342 2.03 21.32 -11.82
N ASN A 343 1.98 21.61 -10.51
CA ASN A 343 2.60 20.78 -9.49
C ASN A 343 1.96 19.38 -9.40
N LEU A 344 0.64 19.27 -9.61
CA LEU A 344 -0.05 17.99 -9.75
C LEU A 344 0.47 17.23 -10.99
N LEU A 345 0.53 17.89 -12.16
CA LEU A 345 1.06 17.28 -13.39
C LEU A 345 2.52 16.85 -13.24
N LYS A 346 3.37 17.63 -12.56
CA LYS A 346 4.77 17.29 -12.25
C LYS A 346 4.88 16.08 -11.31
N GLY A 347 4.01 16.00 -10.30
CA GLY A 347 3.89 14.82 -9.45
C GLY A 347 3.51 13.56 -10.24
N VAL A 348 2.53 13.66 -11.15
CA VAL A 348 2.14 12.56 -12.06
C VAL A 348 3.27 12.22 -13.03
N ALA A 349 4.00 13.22 -13.51
CA ALA A 349 5.13 13.03 -14.42
C ALA A 349 6.29 12.27 -13.77
N LYS A 350 6.58 12.53 -12.49
CA LYS A 350 7.67 11.85 -11.78
C LYS A 350 7.43 10.35 -11.60
N PHE A 351 6.18 9.92 -11.43
CA PHE A 351 5.80 8.52 -11.14
C PHE A 351 4.93 7.94 -12.27
N PRO A 352 5.51 7.30 -13.31
CA PRO A 352 4.77 6.80 -14.48
C PRO A 352 3.63 5.84 -14.18
N ALA A 353 3.73 5.07 -13.09
CA ALA A 353 2.72 4.10 -12.68
C ALA A 353 1.39 4.72 -12.22
N TYR A 354 1.41 5.99 -11.78
CA TYR A 354 0.20 6.71 -11.45
C TYR A 354 -0.50 7.20 -12.73
N CYS A 355 -1.76 6.82 -12.93
CA CYS A 355 -2.50 7.02 -14.19
C CYS A 355 -1.81 6.42 -15.43
N LYS A 356 -1.13 5.26 -15.30
CA LYS A 356 -0.46 4.59 -16.43
C LYS A 356 -1.42 4.09 -17.51
N THR A 357 -0.89 3.76 -18.69
CA THR A 357 -1.60 2.96 -19.69
C THR A 357 -1.67 1.51 -19.26
N TYR A 358 -2.84 0.91 -19.44
CA TYR A 358 -3.09 -0.51 -19.32
C TYR A 358 -3.31 -1.11 -20.71
N THR A 359 -2.57 -2.17 -21.02
CA THR A 359 -2.64 -2.88 -22.32
C THR A 359 -3.31 -4.25 -22.19
N ASP A 360 -3.90 -4.55 -21.03
CA ASP A 360 -4.54 -5.83 -20.67
C ASP A 360 -6.07 -5.80 -20.76
N GLY A 361 -6.62 -4.82 -21.50
CA GLY A 361 -8.06 -4.63 -21.69
C GLY A 361 -8.73 -3.76 -20.61
N ARG A 362 -8.01 -3.36 -19.55
CA ARG A 362 -8.53 -2.39 -18.57
C ARG A 362 -8.59 -0.97 -19.13
N ASP A 363 -9.67 -0.26 -18.82
CA ASP A 363 -9.85 1.14 -19.20
C ASP A 363 -8.92 2.06 -18.38
N SER A 364 -7.88 2.57 -19.04
CA SER A 364 -6.87 3.43 -18.42
C SER A 364 -7.42 4.78 -17.98
N ASP A 365 -8.39 5.33 -18.70
CA ASP A 365 -8.96 6.64 -18.42
C ASP A 365 -9.98 6.56 -17.27
N LEU A 366 -10.80 5.50 -17.23
CA LEU A 366 -11.68 5.22 -16.10
C LEU A 366 -10.88 4.93 -14.81
N ILE A 367 -9.82 4.13 -14.88
CA ILE A 367 -8.94 3.87 -13.73
C ILE A 367 -8.26 5.15 -13.27
N CYS A 368 -7.76 5.99 -14.20
CA CYS A 368 -7.16 7.27 -13.83
C CYS A 368 -8.17 8.22 -13.16
N LYS A 369 -9.40 8.33 -13.67
CA LYS A 369 -10.48 9.09 -13.02
C LYS A 369 -10.76 8.60 -11.60
N LYS A 370 -10.88 7.29 -11.42
CA LYS A 370 -11.12 6.68 -10.11
C LYS A 370 -9.96 6.94 -9.15
N LEU A 371 -8.72 6.79 -9.62
CA LEU A 371 -7.50 7.05 -8.83
C LEU A 371 -7.38 8.51 -8.39
N LEU A 372 -7.72 9.46 -9.27
CA LEU A 372 -7.82 10.88 -8.94
C LEU A 372 -8.94 11.12 -7.92
N ALA A 373 -10.14 10.56 -8.12
CA ALA A 373 -11.25 10.69 -7.17
C ALA A 373 -10.90 10.14 -5.77
N THR A 374 -10.28 8.95 -5.69
CA THR A 374 -9.78 8.34 -4.46
C THR A 374 -8.77 9.27 -3.78
N SER A 375 -7.76 9.74 -4.51
CA SER A 375 -6.71 10.61 -3.96
C SER A 375 -7.29 11.92 -3.45
N PHE A 376 -8.18 12.56 -4.22
CA PHE A 376 -8.82 13.83 -3.88
C PHE A 376 -9.76 13.73 -2.68
N ALA A 377 -10.49 12.63 -2.57
CA ALA A 377 -11.32 12.32 -1.39
C ALA A 377 -10.49 12.19 -0.12
N HIS A 378 -9.32 11.54 -0.22
CA HIS A 378 -8.38 11.52 0.89
C HIS A 378 -7.84 12.93 1.18
N PHE A 379 -7.38 13.70 0.17
CA PHE A 379 -6.86 15.05 0.36
C PHE A 379 -7.86 15.99 1.05
N ALA A 380 -9.17 15.87 0.76
CA ALA A 380 -10.23 16.63 1.44
C ALA A 380 -10.25 16.39 2.97
N GLN A 381 -10.00 15.15 3.42
CA GLN A 381 -9.89 14.84 4.85
C GLN A 381 -8.51 15.17 5.43
N GLU A 382 -7.41 14.94 4.70
CA GLU A 382 -6.04 15.21 5.21
C GLU A 382 -5.72 16.70 5.33
N THR A 383 -6.24 17.52 4.41
CA THR A 383 -5.79 18.91 4.22
C THR A 383 -6.93 19.90 4.06
N GLY A 384 -8.19 19.48 4.13
CA GLY A 384 -9.32 20.37 3.93
C GLY A 384 -9.65 21.24 5.13
N ALA A 385 -10.22 22.43 4.88
CA ALA A 385 -10.74 23.29 5.94
C ALA A 385 -11.87 22.60 6.72
N ASN A 386 -12.77 21.91 6.00
CA ASN A 386 -13.90 21.17 6.56
C ASN A 386 -14.84 22.03 7.44
N TRP A 387 -15.04 23.29 7.06
CA TRP A 387 -15.89 24.25 7.75
C TRP A 387 -17.25 24.39 7.02
N PRO A 388 -18.39 24.03 7.64
CA PRO A 388 -19.70 24.06 6.98
C PRO A 388 -20.13 25.43 6.41
N ALA A 389 -19.62 26.53 6.98
CA ALA A 389 -19.97 27.91 6.62
C ALA A 389 -18.86 28.65 5.86
N LEU A 390 -17.87 27.95 5.29
CA LEU A 390 -16.81 28.60 4.50
C LEU A 390 -17.38 29.15 3.18
N THR A 391 -17.28 30.46 2.99
CA THR A 391 -17.59 31.17 1.74
C THR A 391 -16.30 31.66 1.06
N PRO A 392 -16.31 32.00 -0.25
CA PRO A 392 -15.13 32.59 -0.89
C PRO A 392 -14.70 33.92 -0.25
N ALA A 393 -15.62 34.75 0.25
CA ALA A 393 -15.29 35.98 0.99
C ALA A 393 -14.44 35.68 2.23
N THR A 394 -14.87 34.72 3.06
CA THR A 394 -14.12 34.29 4.25
C THR A 394 -12.79 33.67 3.87
N ALA A 395 -12.76 32.81 2.84
CA ALA A 395 -11.53 32.17 2.36
C ALA A 395 -10.47 33.18 1.87
N ARG A 396 -10.89 34.25 1.19
CA ARG A 396 -10.00 35.32 0.71
C ARG A 396 -9.40 36.17 1.82
N GLY A 397 -9.93 36.10 3.04
CA GLY A 397 -9.30 36.69 4.24
C GLY A 397 -7.98 36.01 4.62
N TYR A 398 -7.73 34.80 4.14
CA TYR A 398 -6.48 34.07 4.37
C TYR A 398 -5.54 34.24 3.17
N ALA A 399 -4.39 34.86 3.39
CA ALA A 399 -3.44 35.22 2.33
C ALA A 399 -2.97 34.00 1.50
N ASP A 400 -2.75 32.87 2.17
CA ASP A 400 -2.32 31.60 1.58
C ASP A 400 -3.36 30.97 0.65
N GLN A 401 -4.65 31.32 0.79
CA GLN A 401 -5.75 30.78 0.01
C GLN A 401 -6.32 31.79 -0.99
N ASN A 402 -5.99 33.08 -0.87
CA ASN A 402 -6.43 34.16 -1.75
C ASN A 402 -5.85 33.99 -3.18
N ASN A 403 -6.56 33.23 -4.01
CA ASN A 403 -6.15 32.86 -5.36
C ASN A 403 -7.17 33.31 -6.43
N ALA A 404 -6.76 33.27 -7.70
CA ALA A 404 -7.56 33.74 -8.83
C ALA A 404 -8.92 33.04 -9.00
N VAL A 405 -9.06 31.78 -8.57
CA VAL A 405 -10.33 31.04 -8.66
C VAL A 405 -11.35 31.65 -7.69
N LEU A 406 -10.98 31.86 -6.43
CA LEU A 406 -11.85 32.48 -5.42
C LEU A 406 -12.29 33.89 -5.79
N ALA A 407 -11.43 34.65 -6.47
CA ALA A 407 -11.76 36.00 -6.92
C ALA A 407 -12.93 36.03 -7.93
N THR A 408 -13.19 34.92 -8.63
CA THR A 408 -14.26 34.82 -9.65
C THR A 408 -15.55 34.15 -9.14
N MET A 409 -15.55 33.60 -7.92
CA MET A 409 -16.71 32.89 -7.38
C MET A 409 -17.75 33.84 -6.76
N GLU A 410 -18.98 33.36 -6.58
CA GLU A 410 -20.00 34.06 -5.79
C GLU A 410 -19.56 34.15 -4.33
N GLN A 411 -19.30 35.37 -3.84
CA GLN A 411 -18.49 35.58 -2.65
C GLN A 411 -19.14 35.09 -1.34
N ASN A 412 -20.47 34.99 -1.28
CA ASN A 412 -21.21 34.68 -0.05
C ASN A 412 -21.91 33.30 -0.05
N THR A 413 -21.72 32.51 -1.09
CA THR A 413 -22.28 31.15 -1.18
C THR A 413 -21.37 30.14 -0.50
N ALA A 414 -21.94 29.26 0.32
CA ALA A 414 -21.19 28.24 1.06
C ALA A 414 -20.52 27.24 0.10
N ILE A 415 -19.25 26.95 0.35
CA ILE A 415 -18.45 26.03 -0.47
C ILE A 415 -18.66 24.61 0.05
N PRO A 416 -19.11 23.64 -0.78
CA PRO A 416 -19.26 22.25 -0.36
C PRO A 416 -17.98 21.68 0.25
N THR A 417 -18.08 20.92 1.34
CA THR A 417 -16.91 20.44 2.12
C THR A 417 -15.91 19.64 1.29
N PHE A 418 -16.36 18.81 0.34
CA PHE A 418 -15.46 18.09 -0.57
C PHE A 418 -14.57 19.01 -1.41
N ARG A 419 -15.04 20.23 -1.70
CA ARG A 419 -14.31 21.28 -2.44
C ARG A 419 -13.43 22.15 -1.53
N GLN A 420 -13.32 21.80 -0.24
CA GLN A 420 -12.47 22.52 0.73
C GLN A 420 -11.10 21.88 0.94
N GLY A 421 -10.77 20.79 0.21
CA GLY A 421 -9.47 20.12 0.26
C GLY A 421 -8.30 21.00 -0.19
N LEU A 422 -7.08 20.56 0.14
CA LEU A 422 -5.83 21.27 -0.16
C LEU A 422 -5.71 22.65 0.51
N TRP A 423 -6.47 22.92 1.57
CA TRP A 423 -6.38 24.16 2.33
C TRP A 423 -5.06 24.24 3.13
N PHE A 424 -4.68 23.15 3.81
CA PHE A 424 -3.45 23.06 4.58
C PHE A 424 -2.30 22.47 3.76
N LEU A 425 -1.13 23.10 3.85
CA LEU A 425 0.12 22.61 3.25
C LEU A 425 0.98 21.84 4.26
N ARG A 426 0.76 22.10 5.55
CA ARG A 426 1.49 21.62 6.73
C ARG A 426 0.47 21.29 7.82
N GLU A 427 0.82 20.35 8.68
CA GLU A 427 0.01 19.94 9.83
C GLU A 427 -0.30 21.13 10.73
N GLN A 428 -1.56 21.28 11.15
CA GLN A 428 -1.99 22.43 11.94
C GLN A 428 -1.25 22.49 13.28
N GLY A 429 -0.73 23.66 13.63
CA GLY A 429 0.02 23.90 14.86
C GLY A 429 1.52 23.57 14.76
N MET A 430 1.99 22.95 13.67
CA MET A 430 3.41 22.65 13.47
C MET A 430 4.12 23.76 12.67
N GLN A 431 5.40 23.99 12.97
CA GLN A 431 6.23 25.00 12.33
C GLN A 431 7.50 24.37 11.73
N GLU A 432 8.04 24.98 10.67
CA GLU A 432 9.34 24.55 10.12
C GLU A 432 10.48 24.96 11.06
N GLY A 433 11.55 24.16 11.08
CA GLY A 433 12.75 24.44 11.88
C GLY A 433 12.60 24.25 13.40
N SER A 434 11.38 24.27 13.95
CA SER A 434 11.13 23.91 15.36
C SER A 434 11.40 22.42 15.59
N GLY A 435 12.57 22.09 16.13
CA GLY A 435 12.92 20.72 16.48
C GLY A 435 12.24 20.29 17.78
N VAL A 436 11.31 19.33 17.70
CA VAL A 436 10.61 18.75 18.86
C VAL A 436 10.04 17.36 18.51
N GLY A 437 9.93 16.49 19.52
CA GLY A 437 9.82 15.03 19.38
C GLY A 437 8.52 14.41 18.84
N GLY A 438 7.77 15.10 17.98
CA GLY A 438 6.63 14.53 17.25
C GLY A 438 7.05 13.87 15.93
N TYR A 439 6.40 12.77 15.54
CA TYR A 439 6.58 12.08 14.26
C TYR A 439 8.03 11.71 13.90
N GLN A 440 8.76 11.10 14.84
CA GLN A 440 10.15 10.72 14.61
C GLN A 440 10.53 9.38 15.26
N ASP A 441 11.28 8.56 14.53
CA ASP A 441 12.02 7.38 15.01
C ASP A 441 13.51 7.64 14.79
N CYS A 442 14.11 8.45 15.65
CA CYS A 442 15.49 8.90 15.53
C CYS A 442 16.47 7.94 16.22
N PHE A 443 17.59 7.69 15.56
CA PHE A 443 18.63 6.83 16.12
C PHE A 443 19.30 7.51 17.33
N ASN A 444 19.22 6.85 18.49
CA ASN A 444 19.74 7.36 19.76
C ASN A 444 20.86 6.47 20.34
N GLY A 445 21.44 5.56 19.54
CA GLY A 445 22.48 4.62 19.95
C GLY A 445 22.01 3.17 19.95
N ALA A 446 22.65 2.33 20.77
CA ALA A 446 22.31 0.91 20.89
C ALA A 446 20.84 0.71 21.28
N GLY A 447 20.15 -0.22 20.60
CA GLY A 447 18.71 -0.44 20.75
C GLY A 447 17.81 0.42 19.86
N GLY A 448 18.37 1.30 19.02
CA GLY A 448 17.62 1.99 17.96
C GLY A 448 17.03 1.01 16.93
N SER A 449 15.88 1.36 16.34
CA SER A 449 15.23 0.52 15.32
C SER A 449 16.08 0.42 14.05
N ILE A 450 15.89 -0.64 13.25
CA ILE A 450 16.54 -0.73 11.93
C ILE A 450 16.12 0.44 11.02
N PHE A 451 14.89 0.94 11.12
CA PHE A 451 14.43 2.09 10.34
C PHE A 451 15.12 3.39 10.76
N SER A 452 15.41 3.57 12.05
CA SER A 452 16.15 4.73 12.55
C SER A 452 17.62 4.73 12.07
N ILE A 453 18.20 3.56 11.78
CA ILE A 453 19.54 3.40 11.19
C ILE A 453 19.54 3.79 9.69
N PHE A 454 18.58 3.29 8.91
CA PHE A 454 18.54 3.50 7.46
C PHE A 454 17.85 4.80 7.03
N TYR A 455 16.98 5.37 7.86
CA TYR A 455 16.28 6.64 7.64
C TYR A 455 16.54 7.62 8.81
N PRO A 456 17.82 7.97 9.08
CA PRO A 456 18.21 8.71 10.28
C PRO A 456 17.79 10.18 10.22
N CYS A 457 17.24 10.67 11.33
CA CYS A 457 16.77 12.04 11.45
C CYS A 457 17.84 13.10 11.14
N GLY A 458 17.48 14.10 10.34
CA GLY A 458 18.18 15.38 10.27
C GLY A 458 18.01 16.22 11.53
N LYS A 459 18.89 17.22 11.69
CA LYS A 459 18.89 18.19 12.79
C LYS A 459 18.86 19.63 12.26
N ASN A 460 18.20 20.51 13.00
CA ASN A 460 18.26 21.96 12.79
C ASN A 460 19.62 22.55 13.22
N GLU A 461 19.81 23.84 12.96
CA GLU A 461 21.03 24.59 13.31
C GLU A 461 21.31 24.61 14.83
N GLN A 462 20.26 24.45 15.64
CA GLN A 462 20.32 24.34 17.11
C GLN A 462 20.66 22.92 17.58
N GLY A 463 20.93 21.97 16.68
CA GLY A 463 21.30 20.59 17.00
C GLY A 463 20.15 19.69 17.46
N GLN A 464 18.90 20.16 17.36
CA GLN A 464 17.67 19.44 17.69
C GLN A 464 17.19 18.65 16.47
N TYR A 465 16.63 17.46 16.67
CA TYR A 465 16.06 16.67 15.56
C TYR A 465 14.83 17.37 14.95
N PHE A 466 14.70 17.30 13.62
CA PHE A 466 13.48 17.77 12.93
C PHE A 466 12.28 16.87 13.26
N SER A 467 11.10 17.50 13.38
CA SER A 467 9.83 16.78 13.36
C SER A 467 9.37 16.52 11.92
N TYR A 468 9.07 15.26 11.60
CA TYR A 468 8.52 14.84 10.31
C TYR A 468 7.00 14.84 10.37
N PHE A 469 6.40 15.95 10.82
CA PHE A 469 4.96 16.19 10.78
C PHE A 469 4.41 16.25 9.35
N GLY A 470 3.08 16.24 9.23
CA GLY A 470 2.36 16.20 7.96
C GLY A 470 2.72 17.34 7.01
N ARG A 471 3.14 17.00 5.79
CA ARG A 471 3.36 17.95 4.69
C ARG A 471 2.72 17.48 3.39
N GLY A 472 2.30 18.43 2.55
CA GLY A 472 1.69 18.15 1.24
C GLY A 472 0.28 17.54 1.32
N SER A 473 -0.27 17.17 0.17
CA SER A 473 -1.70 16.87 -0.02
C SER A 473 -2.19 15.62 0.72
N LYS A 474 -1.29 14.69 1.03
CA LYS A 474 -1.57 13.48 1.83
C LYS A 474 -1.15 13.63 3.30
N GLN A 475 -0.52 14.73 3.70
CA GLN A 475 0.16 14.87 5.00
C GLN A 475 1.18 13.73 5.21
N LEU A 476 2.26 13.75 4.42
CA LEU A 476 3.37 12.81 4.60
C LEU A 476 4.02 13.07 5.96
N SER A 477 4.10 12.03 6.79
CA SER A 477 4.67 12.09 8.15
C SER A 477 5.66 10.95 8.42
N TRP A 478 6.52 11.10 9.43
CA TRP A 478 7.58 10.19 9.89
C TRP A 478 8.82 10.07 8.99
N ASN A 479 10.01 10.06 9.60
CA ASN A 479 11.31 9.89 8.92
C ASN A 479 11.36 8.62 8.06
N TYR A 480 10.75 7.52 8.49
CA TYR A 480 10.69 6.27 7.71
C TYR A 480 9.74 6.32 6.50
N ASN A 481 9.01 7.41 6.27
CA ASN A 481 8.39 7.73 4.98
C ASN A 481 9.18 8.79 4.19
N TYR A 482 9.72 9.82 4.86
CA TYR A 482 10.54 10.86 4.22
C TYR A 482 11.83 10.29 3.62
N GLY A 483 12.49 9.34 4.29
CA GLY A 483 13.71 8.67 3.81
C GLY A 483 13.50 7.89 2.51
N PRO A 484 12.55 6.93 2.45
CA PRO A 484 12.17 6.24 1.22
C PRO A 484 11.69 7.17 0.09
N PHE A 485 10.89 8.20 0.41
CA PHE A 485 10.49 9.20 -0.57
C PHE A 485 11.71 9.97 -1.11
N SER A 486 12.64 10.37 -0.24
CA SER A 486 13.90 11.01 -0.64
C SER A 486 14.75 10.11 -1.52
N LYS A 487 14.89 8.81 -1.18
CA LYS A 487 15.57 7.81 -2.02
C LYS A 487 14.92 7.69 -3.40
N SER A 488 13.59 7.72 -3.47
CA SER A 488 12.84 7.68 -4.75
C SER A 488 13.02 8.96 -5.57
N MET A 489 13.15 10.12 -4.94
CA MET A 489 13.27 11.41 -5.62
C MET A 489 14.72 11.70 -6.08
N TYR A 490 15.71 11.37 -5.24
CA TYR A 490 17.09 11.84 -5.36
C TYR A 490 18.15 10.72 -5.36
N GLY A 491 17.78 9.46 -5.13
CA GLY A 491 18.73 8.37 -4.86
C GLY A 491 19.36 8.40 -3.46
N ASP A 492 19.11 9.44 -2.67
CA ASP A 492 19.66 9.66 -1.33
C ASP A 492 18.52 9.86 -0.31
N VAL A 493 18.58 9.13 0.80
CA VAL A 493 17.62 9.25 1.91
C VAL A 493 17.71 10.61 2.62
N ASN A 494 18.88 11.25 2.59
CA ASN A 494 19.18 12.39 3.46
C ASN A 494 18.56 13.71 3.00
N VAL A 495 18.33 13.92 1.70
CA VAL A 495 17.88 15.22 1.16
C VAL A 495 16.60 15.73 1.83
N LEU A 496 15.57 14.88 1.96
CA LEU A 496 14.32 15.25 2.66
C LEU A 496 14.35 14.95 4.16
N LEU A 497 15.32 14.18 4.67
CA LEU A 497 15.52 14.03 6.11
C LEU A 497 16.20 15.26 6.73
N ASP A 498 17.05 15.95 5.97
CA ASP A 498 17.74 17.18 6.38
C ASP A 498 17.01 18.46 5.94
N LYS A 499 16.08 18.37 4.97
CA LYS A 499 15.25 19.49 4.51
C LYS A 499 13.78 19.07 4.30
N PRO A 500 13.06 18.60 5.35
CA PRO A 500 11.69 18.07 5.20
C PRO A 500 10.68 19.09 4.66
N GLY A 501 10.89 20.40 4.88
CA GLY A 501 10.05 21.47 4.32
C GLY A 501 9.93 21.48 2.79
N LEU A 502 10.91 20.91 2.06
CA LEU A 502 10.84 20.79 0.59
C LEU A 502 9.61 20.01 0.11
N VAL A 503 9.07 19.09 0.93
CA VAL A 503 7.83 18.36 0.62
C VAL A 503 6.62 19.29 0.52
N ALA A 504 6.60 20.38 1.29
CA ALA A 504 5.54 21.38 1.24
C ALA A 504 5.79 22.46 0.17
N ASP A 505 7.02 22.97 0.10
CA ASP A 505 7.31 24.21 -0.63
C ASP A 505 7.58 24.04 -2.13
N THR A 506 7.72 22.79 -2.61
CA THR A 506 7.95 22.44 -4.02
C THR A 506 6.77 21.66 -4.60
N TRP A 507 6.86 21.25 -5.88
CA TRP A 507 5.88 20.36 -6.51
C TRP A 507 5.77 18.96 -5.84
N MET A 508 6.68 18.64 -4.91
CA MET A 508 6.60 17.47 -4.04
C MET A 508 5.35 17.47 -3.13
N ASN A 509 4.65 18.60 -3.02
CA ASN A 509 3.40 18.70 -2.28
C ASN A 509 2.26 17.85 -2.88
N PHE A 510 2.33 17.48 -4.16
CA PHE A 510 1.54 16.39 -4.74
C PHE A 510 2.36 15.11 -4.96
N ALA A 511 3.65 15.22 -5.30
CA ALA A 511 4.47 14.04 -5.63
C ALA A 511 4.61 13.06 -4.45
N SER A 512 4.66 13.56 -3.21
CA SER A 512 4.67 12.73 -1.99
C SER A 512 3.42 11.86 -1.82
N ALA A 513 2.25 12.40 -2.18
CA ALA A 513 0.99 11.65 -2.14
C ALA A 513 0.90 10.61 -3.26
N ILE A 514 1.38 10.97 -4.46
CA ILE A 514 1.44 10.07 -5.62
C ILE A 514 2.43 8.93 -5.35
N TRP A 515 3.60 9.24 -4.79
CA TRP A 515 4.56 8.27 -4.28
C TRP A 515 3.90 7.30 -3.29
N PHE A 516 3.23 7.81 -2.25
CA PHE A 516 2.54 6.99 -1.25
C PHE A 516 1.48 6.07 -1.90
N ALA A 517 0.81 6.51 -2.96
CA ALA A 517 -0.19 5.70 -3.66
C ALA A 517 0.41 4.55 -4.48
N VAL A 518 1.64 4.67 -4.98
CA VAL A 518 2.34 3.62 -5.77
C VAL A 518 3.33 2.78 -4.96
N TYR A 519 3.79 3.28 -3.81
CA TYR A 519 4.85 2.63 -3.01
C TYR A 519 4.29 1.49 -2.14
N PRO A 520 4.92 0.30 -2.12
CA PRO A 520 4.43 -0.85 -1.34
C PRO A 520 4.77 -0.74 0.15
N GLN A 521 3.81 -1.05 1.03
CA GLN A 521 4.01 -1.05 2.49
C GLN A 521 3.53 -2.37 3.11
N SER A 522 4.06 -3.49 2.62
CA SER A 522 3.66 -4.85 3.00
C SER A 522 3.54 -5.02 4.54
N PRO A 523 2.39 -5.50 5.06
CA PRO A 523 1.33 -6.23 4.35
C PRO A 523 0.30 -5.39 3.57
N LYS A 524 0.39 -4.05 3.59
CA LYS A 524 -0.47 -3.18 2.78
C LYS A 524 -0.01 -3.17 1.30
N PRO A 525 -0.92 -3.28 0.32
CA PRO A 525 -0.57 -3.15 -1.08
C PRO A 525 -0.37 -1.66 -1.43
N PRO A 526 0.25 -1.33 -2.57
CA PRO A 526 0.10 -0.02 -3.19
C PRO A 526 -1.38 0.35 -3.31
N MET A 527 -1.76 1.60 -2.98
CA MET A 527 -3.16 2.04 -3.11
C MET A 527 -3.67 1.90 -4.55
N THR A 528 -2.81 2.12 -5.54
CA THR A 528 -3.15 1.92 -6.96
C THR A 528 -3.68 0.52 -7.26
N TRP A 529 -3.20 -0.51 -6.56
CA TRP A 529 -3.62 -1.90 -6.79
C TRP A 529 -5.03 -2.20 -6.28
N VAL A 530 -5.51 -1.45 -5.28
CA VAL A 530 -6.91 -1.51 -4.84
C VAL A 530 -7.81 -0.81 -5.86
N VAL A 531 -7.34 0.30 -6.44
CA VAL A 531 -8.11 1.12 -7.39
C VAL A 531 -8.22 0.47 -8.77
N ASP A 532 -7.14 -0.12 -9.28
CA ASP A 532 -7.04 -0.68 -10.64
C ASP A 532 -7.41 -2.18 -10.74
N GLY A 533 -7.76 -2.81 -9.60
CA GLY A 533 -8.12 -4.22 -9.50
C GLY A 533 -6.94 -5.21 -9.52
N THR A 534 -5.69 -4.76 -9.39
CA THR A 534 -4.51 -5.64 -9.32
C THR A 534 -4.48 -6.47 -8.04
N TRP A 535 -4.95 -5.92 -6.91
CA TRP A 535 -5.16 -6.69 -5.68
C TRP A 535 -6.48 -7.46 -5.77
N GLN A 536 -6.39 -8.78 -5.62
CA GLN A 536 -7.52 -9.70 -5.60
C GLN A 536 -7.57 -10.35 -4.22
N PRO A 537 -8.56 -10.02 -3.37
CA PRO A 537 -8.63 -10.52 -1.99
C PRO A 537 -8.69 -12.05 -1.94
N ASN A 538 -7.89 -12.65 -1.05
CA ASN A 538 -7.98 -14.09 -0.77
C ASN A 538 -8.86 -14.36 0.48
N GLN A 539 -8.90 -15.62 0.94
CA GLN A 539 -9.72 -15.99 2.11
C GLN A 539 -9.28 -15.30 3.42
N VAL A 540 -8.01 -14.94 3.57
CA VAL A 540 -7.53 -14.17 4.74
C VAL A 540 -8.07 -12.75 4.69
N ASP A 541 -8.01 -12.11 3.51
CA ASP A 541 -8.58 -10.79 3.28
C ASP A 541 -10.10 -10.76 3.54
N ILE A 542 -10.83 -11.73 2.99
CA ILE A 542 -12.29 -11.85 3.17
C ILE A 542 -12.65 -12.08 4.64
N ALA A 543 -11.93 -12.96 5.35
CA ALA A 543 -12.14 -13.19 6.79
C ALA A 543 -11.79 -11.97 7.67
N ASN A 544 -10.94 -11.08 7.15
CA ASN A 544 -10.63 -9.78 7.74
C ASN A 544 -11.60 -8.67 7.31
N GLY A 545 -12.66 -8.95 6.56
CA GLY A 545 -13.58 -7.91 6.08
C GLY A 545 -12.92 -6.91 5.13
N MET A 546 -11.89 -7.36 4.40
CA MET A 546 -11.23 -6.60 3.33
C MET A 546 -11.88 -6.95 1.99
N SER A 547 -12.23 -5.93 1.21
CA SER A 547 -12.87 -6.06 -0.10
C SER A 547 -12.42 -4.92 -1.01
N PRO A 548 -12.44 -5.06 -2.35
CA PRO A 548 -12.04 -3.99 -3.26
C PRO A 548 -12.99 -2.79 -3.14
N GLY A 549 -12.42 -1.59 -3.05
CA GLY A 549 -13.18 -0.36 -2.89
C GLY A 549 -12.47 0.65 -2.00
N PHE A 550 -13.12 1.80 -1.83
CA PHE A 550 -12.58 2.95 -1.11
C PHE A 550 -12.32 2.70 0.39
N GLY A 551 -13.02 1.76 1.03
CA GLY A 551 -12.76 1.38 2.41
C GLY A 551 -11.35 0.80 2.60
N ALA A 552 -10.89 -0.04 1.67
CA ALA A 552 -9.53 -0.58 1.71
C ALA A 552 -8.47 0.52 1.51
N THR A 553 -8.73 1.56 0.70
CA THR A 553 -7.78 2.69 0.55
C THR A 553 -7.73 3.58 1.80
N THR A 554 -8.85 3.78 2.51
CA THR A 554 -8.84 4.39 3.85
C THR A 554 -8.05 3.53 4.84
N TYR A 555 -8.18 2.20 4.80
CA TYR A 555 -7.41 1.31 5.69
C TYR A 555 -5.89 1.41 5.43
N ILE A 556 -5.44 1.44 4.17
CA ILE A 556 -4.02 1.63 3.81
C ILE A 556 -3.49 2.91 4.46
N ILE A 557 -4.25 4.00 4.35
CA ILE A 557 -3.88 5.32 4.83
C ILE A 557 -3.84 5.39 6.36
N ASN A 558 -4.90 4.99 7.06
CA ASN A 558 -5.03 5.23 8.50
C ASN A 558 -5.89 4.19 9.24
N GLY A 559 -5.87 2.93 8.80
CA GLY A 559 -6.77 1.88 9.28
C GLY A 559 -6.76 1.64 10.80
N GLY A 560 -5.59 1.73 11.45
CA GLY A 560 -5.48 1.60 12.90
C GLY A 560 -6.16 2.72 13.72
N ILE A 561 -6.50 3.84 13.06
CA ILE A 561 -7.20 4.97 13.68
C ILE A 561 -8.65 5.08 13.19
N GLU A 562 -8.93 4.78 11.92
CA GLU A 562 -10.23 5.07 11.30
C GLU A 562 -11.14 3.84 11.12
N CYS A 563 -10.62 2.62 11.23
CA CYS A 563 -11.32 1.39 10.84
C CYS A 563 -11.42 0.36 12.00
N GLY A 564 -12.34 -0.61 11.89
CA GLY A 564 -12.39 -1.81 12.74
C GLY A 564 -12.79 -1.62 14.22
N ARG A 565 -13.36 -0.47 14.61
CA ARG A 565 -13.53 -0.10 16.04
C ARG A 565 -14.85 -0.57 16.66
N GLY A 566 -14.90 -1.82 17.10
CA GLY A 566 -16.04 -2.38 17.85
C GLY A 566 -16.21 -1.81 19.27
N GLY A 567 -16.73 -0.57 19.39
CA GLY A 567 -17.20 0.02 20.65
C GLY A 567 -16.12 0.62 21.56
N ASN A 568 -16.41 1.81 22.10
CA ASN A 568 -15.62 2.56 23.10
C ASN A 568 -14.14 2.84 22.78
N HIS A 569 -13.88 4.07 22.33
CA HIS A 569 -12.68 4.79 22.79
C HIS A 569 -13.06 6.20 23.24
N GLY A 570 -12.80 6.49 24.51
CA GLY A 570 -12.80 7.88 24.99
C GLY A 570 -11.51 8.57 24.58
N SER A 571 -11.61 9.70 23.86
CA SER A 571 -10.78 10.91 23.99
C SER A 571 -11.00 11.87 22.82
N ASN A 572 -11.71 12.98 23.09
CA ASN A 572 -11.71 14.28 22.39
C ASN A 572 -11.80 14.39 20.85
N ILE A 573 -11.92 13.30 20.10
CA ILE A 573 -12.17 13.31 18.65
C ILE A 573 -13.60 12.82 18.42
N GLY A 574 -14.42 13.68 17.81
CA GLY A 574 -15.87 13.63 17.95
C GLY A 574 -16.58 12.38 17.44
N GLY A 575 -17.43 11.80 18.31
CA GLY A 575 -18.80 11.43 17.93
C GLY A 575 -19.04 10.12 17.18
N GLY A 576 -18.04 9.25 17.00
CA GLY A 576 -18.26 7.94 16.37
C GLY A 576 -18.87 6.91 17.32
N THR A 577 -20.18 6.63 17.18
CA THR A 577 -20.83 5.44 17.79
C THR A 577 -20.79 4.21 16.87
N SER A 578 -20.38 4.40 15.61
CA SER A 578 -20.11 3.37 14.60
C SER A 578 -18.69 2.82 14.71
N SER A 579 -18.47 1.61 14.20
CA SER A 579 -17.12 1.07 14.02
C SER A 579 -16.31 1.73 12.90
N GLU A 580 -16.98 2.58 12.12
CA GLU A 580 -16.43 3.55 11.17
C GLU A 580 -16.18 4.90 11.86
N ALA A 581 -14.99 5.48 11.71
CA ALA A 581 -14.69 6.81 12.26
C ALA A 581 -15.27 7.95 11.40
N GLN A 582 -15.53 9.11 12.01
CA GLN A 582 -16.05 10.29 11.32
C GLN A 582 -15.11 10.78 10.19
N GLN A 583 -13.79 10.64 10.36
CA GLN A 583 -12.79 10.94 9.34
C GLN A 583 -12.99 10.08 8.08
N SER A 584 -13.29 8.79 8.25
CA SER A 584 -13.61 7.90 7.14
C SER A 584 -14.95 8.25 6.48
N LEU A 585 -15.97 8.59 7.27
CA LEU A 585 -17.25 9.08 6.74
C LEU A 585 -17.08 10.36 5.88
N ASN A 586 -16.21 11.29 6.30
CA ASN A 586 -15.87 12.49 5.53
C ASN A 586 -15.17 12.12 4.20
N ARG A 587 -14.19 11.20 4.24
CA ARG A 587 -13.52 10.68 3.03
C ARG A 587 -14.54 10.06 2.07
N ILE A 588 -15.47 9.24 2.56
CA ILE A 588 -16.53 8.59 1.77
C ILE A 588 -17.47 9.62 1.14
N ALA A 589 -17.85 10.66 1.89
CA ALA A 589 -18.67 11.75 1.37
C ALA A 589 -17.97 12.51 0.23
N ALA A 590 -16.68 12.83 0.40
CA ALA A 590 -15.89 13.47 -0.65
C ALA A 590 -15.70 12.55 -1.88
N TYR A 591 -15.44 11.25 -1.68
CA TYR A 591 -15.29 10.27 -2.76
C TYR A 591 -16.53 10.20 -3.64
N LYS A 592 -17.73 10.12 -3.05
CA LYS A 592 -19.00 10.08 -3.77
C LYS A 592 -19.22 11.30 -4.68
N GLU A 593 -18.85 12.49 -4.23
CA GLU A 593 -18.95 13.70 -5.06
C GLU A 593 -17.88 13.74 -6.15
N PHE A 594 -16.61 13.39 -5.86
CA PHE A 594 -15.56 13.35 -6.87
C PHE A 594 -15.80 12.30 -7.96
N THR A 595 -16.30 11.11 -7.63
CA THR A 595 -16.60 10.05 -8.63
C THR A 595 -17.79 10.42 -9.50
N LYS A 596 -18.88 10.93 -8.90
CA LYS A 596 -20.02 11.53 -9.61
C LYS A 596 -19.59 12.62 -10.58
N GLU A 597 -18.75 13.55 -10.13
CA GLU A 597 -18.24 14.67 -10.94
C GLU A 597 -17.28 14.26 -12.07
N LEU A 598 -16.63 13.09 -11.97
CA LEU A 598 -15.75 12.53 -13.02
C LEU A 598 -16.46 11.47 -13.89
N GLY A 599 -17.69 11.09 -13.55
CA GLY A 599 -18.44 10.03 -14.23
C GLY A 599 -17.85 8.64 -14.01
N VAL A 600 -17.49 8.32 -12.76
CA VAL A 600 -17.01 7.01 -12.32
C VAL A 600 -18.14 6.29 -11.59
N ASP A 601 -18.55 5.12 -12.08
CA ASP A 601 -19.46 4.26 -11.33
C ASP A 601 -18.72 3.57 -10.17
N ILE A 602 -19.35 3.60 -8.99
CA ILE A 602 -18.88 2.98 -7.74
C ILE A 602 -19.90 2.00 -7.16
N THR A 603 -20.90 1.62 -7.95
CA THR A 603 -21.89 0.60 -7.61
C THR A 603 -21.20 -0.71 -7.28
N GLY A 604 -21.47 -1.23 -6.08
CA GLY A 604 -20.88 -2.47 -5.60
C GLY A 604 -19.52 -2.32 -4.90
N GLU A 605 -18.94 -1.11 -4.81
CA GLU A 605 -17.71 -0.90 -4.05
C GLU A 605 -17.92 -0.95 -2.53
N GLN A 606 -16.99 -1.59 -1.82
CA GLN A 606 -16.91 -1.50 -0.37
C GLN A 606 -16.34 -0.12 0.03
N LEU A 607 -17.23 0.83 0.34
CA LEU A 607 -16.84 2.22 0.67
C LEU A 607 -16.39 2.38 2.14
N THR A 608 -16.97 1.62 3.06
CA THR A 608 -16.70 1.65 4.50
C THR A 608 -15.56 0.69 4.88
N CYS A 609 -14.80 1.02 5.91
CA CYS A 609 -13.76 0.16 6.50
C CYS A 609 -14.05 -0.20 7.97
N GLY A 610 -15.19 0.21 8.53
CA GLY A 610 -15.51 0.00 9.95
C GLY A 610 -15.58 -1.46 10.40
N THR A 611 -15.71 -2.42 9.48
CA THR A 611 -15.65 -3.87 9.76
C THR A 611 -14.31 -4.51 9.37
N SER A 612 -13.42 -3.75 8.74
CA SER A 612 -12.14 -4.22 8.22
C SER A 612 -11.11 -4.36 9.35
N LYS A 613 -10.56 -5.57 9.49
CA LYS A 613 -9.48 -5.93 10.42
C LYS A 613 -8.09 -5.66 9.85
N GLY A 614 -7.99 -5.48 8.52
CA GLY A 614 -6.78 -5.08 7.82
C GLY A 614 -6.09 -6.18 7.02
N PHE A 615 -5.00 -5.78 6.38
CA PHE A 615 -4.07 -6.70 5.71
C PHE A 615 -3.12 -7.30 6.77
N THR A 616 -3.04 -8.62 6.81
CA THR A 616 -2.20 -9.39 7.74
C THR A 616 -1.28 -10.32 6.97
N ASP A 617 -0.38 -11.04 7.65
CA ASP A 617 0.35 -12.14 7.01
C ASP A 617 -0.64 -13.15 6.37
N GLY A 618 -0.26 -13.71 5.22
CA GLY A 618 -1.13 -14.54 4.38
C GLY A 618 -2.20 -13.79 3.56
N SER A 619 -2.36 -12.47 3.71
CA SER A 619 -3.16 -11.62 2.80
C SER A 619 -2.64 -11.69 1.35
N ALA A 620 -3.50 -11.54 0.35
CA ALA A 620 -3.06 -11.38 -1.05
C ALA A 620 -2.29 -10.07 -1.29
N ALA A 621 -2.29 -9.14 -0.33
CA ALA A 621 -1.48 -7.94 -0.33
C ALA A 621 -0.15 -8.07 0.44
N ALA A 622 0.06 -9.15 1.19
CA ALA A 622 1.28 -9.41 1.96
C ALA A 622 2.40 -9.94 1.06
N THR A 623 2.88 -9.09 0.16
CA THR A 623 3.82 -9.47 -0.90
C THR A 623 5.17 -9.89 -0.33
N LYS A 624 5.70 -11.03 -0.78
CA LYS A 624 7.06 -11.50 -0.47
C LYS A 624 8.12 -10.74 -1.27
N THR A 625 8.28 -9.47 -0.94
CA THR A 625 9.15 -8.54 -1.70
C THR A 625 10.28 -7.98 -0.83
N TYR A 626 10.12 -7.99 0.49
CA TYR A 626 11.13 -7.50 1.43
C TYR A 626 12.12 -8.61 1.82
N LEU A 627 13.25 -8.21 2.39
CA LEU A 627 14.34 -9.11 2.78
C LEU A 627 14.72 -8.92 4.25
N ASP A 628 14.91 -10.03 4.97
CA ASP A 628 15.40 -10.07 6.35
C ASP A 628 16.49 -11.14 6.53
N LYS A 629 17.20 -11.13 7.66
CA LYS A 629 18.26 -12.08 8.02
C LYS A 629 17.79 -13.54 7.88
N GLY A 630 18.56 -14.35 7.15
CA GLY A 630 18.36 -15.79 7.07
C GLY A 630 19.02 -16.50 8.26
N TRP A 631 18.22 -17.15 9.10
CA TRP A 631 18.66 -17.78 10.35
C TRP A 631 19.17 -19.22 10.22
N ASN A 632 19.26 -19.74 8.99
CA ASN A 632 19.69 -21.12 8.73
C ASN A 632 21.14 -21.37 9.19
N TYR A 633 21.38 -22.52 9.81
CA TYR A 633 22.72 -22.95 10.20
C TYR A 633 23.47 -23.54 8.99
N ASN A 634 24.73 -23.14 8.78
CA ASN A 634 25.63 -23.72 7.79
C ASN A 634 26.96 -24.12 8.44
N PRO A 635 27.25 -25.42 8.66
CA PRO A 635 28.46 -25.87 9.35
C PRO A 635 29.77 -25.54 8.62
N ASN A 636 29.71 -25.22 7.32
CA ASN A 636 30.88 -24.86 6.53
C ASN A 636 31.31 -23.40 6.71
N ASN A 637 30.47 -22.57 7.32
CA ASN A 637 30.73 -21.15 7.54
C ASN A 637 31.22 -20.91 8.98
N PRO A 638 32.19 -20.01 9.21
CA PRO A 638 32.63 -19.62 10.56
C PRO A 638 31.45 -19.22 11.46
N GLY A 639 31.38 -19.79 12.67
CA GLY A 639 30.27 -19.56 13.61
C GLY A 639 28.92 -20.18 13.19
N GLY A 640 28.87 -20.94 12.09
CA GLY A 640 27.66 -21.62 11.64
C GLY A 640 26.64 -20.74 10.91
N VAL A 641 26.98 -19.50 10.57
CA VAL A 641 26.02 -18.53 10.02
C VAL A 641 25.68 -18.78 8.55
N SER A 642 24.46 -18.47 8.12
CA SER A 642 24.02 -18.70 6.73
C SER A 642 24.77 -17.87 5.67
N TRP A 643 25.15 -16.63 5.99
CA TRP A 643 25.45 -15.57 5.01
C TRP A 643 24.36 -15.41 3.93
N SER A 644 23.09 -15.44 4.36
CA SER A 644 21.94 -15.27 3.47
C SER A 644 20.88 -14.38 4.10
N CYS A 645 20.12 -13.68 3.26
CA CYS A 645 18.82 -13.14 3.61
C CYS A 645 17.72 -14.03 3.04
N GLN A 646 16.49 -13.83 3.53
CA GLN A 646 15.28 -14.55 3.13
C GLN A 646 14.14 -13.58 2.86
N LEU A 647 13.11 -14.05 2.16
CA LEU A 647 11.91 -13.27 1.86
C LEU A 647 11.10 -12.97 3.13
N ALA A 648 10.69 -11.72 3.28
CA ALA A 648 9.80 -11.24 4.33
C ALA A 648 8.48 -10.71 3.75
N THR A 649 7.38 -10.94 4.47
CA THR A 649 6.02 -10.42 4.17
C THR A 649 5.72 -9.09 4.89
N TYR A 650 6.71 -8.54 5.59
CA TYR A 650 6.65 -7.26 6.30
C TYR A 650 7.76 -6.33 5.80
N GLN A 651 7.56 -5.02 5.93
CA GLN A 651 8.51 -4.01 5.48
C GLN A 651 9.87 -4.13 6.22
N THR A 652 10.96 -4.03 5.46
CA THR A 652 12.34 -3.82 5.95
C THR A 652 13.02 -2.75 5.08
N PRO A 653 14.27 -2.30 5.38
CA PRO A 653 15.02 -1.41 4.49
C PRO A 653 15.47 -2.03 3.17
N PHE A 654 15.32 -3.35 2.99
CA PHE A 654 15.84 -4.11 1.86
C PHE A 654 14.70 -4.80 1.09
N SER A 655 14.70 -4.74 -0.24
CA SER A 655 13.68 -5.40 -1.04
C SER A 655 14.24 -5.92 -2.36
N LEU A 656 13.81 -7.12 -2.79
CA LEU A 656 14.11 -7.65 -4.13
C LEU A 656 13.58 -6.77 -5.28
N ALA A 657 12.67 -5.83 -4.99
CA ALA A 657 12.30 -4.81 -5.95
C ALA A 657 13.47 -3.89 -6.34
N ASN A 658 14.47 -3.73 -5.47
CA ASN A 658 15.70 -3.00 -5.73
C ASN A 658 16.82 -4.01 -6.07
N PRO A 659 17.35 -4.05 -7.30
CA PRO A 659 18.47 -4.94 -7.64
C PRO A 659 19.69 -4.66 -6.74
N GLY A 660 20.29 -5.72 -6.19
CA GLY A 660 21.43 -5.64 -5.27
C GLY A 660 21.09 -5.44 -3.79
N ASP A 661 19.83 -5.19 -3.42
CA ASP A 661 19.42 -5.13 -2.00
C ASP A 661 19.61 -6.48 -1.29
N TYR A 662 19.66 -7.62 -2.00
CA TYR A 662 20.04 -8.90 -1.40
C TYR A 662 21.44 -8.87 -0.83
N LYS A 663 22.40 -8.38 -1.62
CA LYS A 663 23.78 -8.22 -1.16
C LYS A 663 23.86 -7.20 -0.02
N ALA A 664 23.14 -6.08 -0.12
CA ALA A 664 23.11 -5.06 0.93
C ALA A 664 22.54 -5.61 2.26
N CYS A 665 21.52 -6.46 2.19
CA CYS A 665 20.94 -7.17 3.33
C CYS A 665 21.95 -8.11 4.01
N VAL A 666 22.62 -8.97 3.23
CA VAL A 666 23.62 -9.90 3.77
C VAL A 666 24.86 -9.17 4.28
N ASP A 667 25.29 -8.12 3.59
CA ASP A 667 26.39 -7.26 4.03
C ASP A 667 26.06 -6.64 5.40
N TYR A 668 24.85 -6.09 5.57
CA TYR A 668 24.41 -5.51 6.84
C TYR A 668 24.35 -6.55 7.97
N PHE A 669 23.67 -7.68 7.77
CA PHE A 669 23.36 -8.63 8.85
C PHE A 669 24.49 -9.57 9.28
N PHE A 670 25.60 -9.63 8.53
CA PHE A 670 26.72 -10.54 8.80
C PHE A 670 28.11 -9.90 8.76
N ARG A 671 28.27 -8.69 8.20
CA ARG A 671 29.52 -7.92 8.27
C ARG A 671 29.33 -6.43 8.60
N GLY A 672 28.11 -6.00 8.87
CA GLY A 672 27.76 -4.60 9.14
C GLY A 672 28.04 -4.17 10.57
N GLN A 673 28.64 -2.99 10.70
CA GLN A 673 28.87 -2.27 11.94
C GLN A 673 28.27 -0.87 11.83
N VAL A 674 27.34 -0.54 12.73
CA VAL A 674 26.79 0.82 12.83
C VAL A 674 27.67 1.62 13.78
N LYS A 675 28.31 2.67 13.24
CA LYS A 675 29.10 3.63 14.01
C LYS A 675 28.26 4.86 14.32
N PHE A 676 28.30 5.32 15.56
CA PHE A 676 27.60 6.51 16.03
C PHE A 676 28.48 7.22 17.06
N ASN A 677 28.66 8.54 16.90
CA ASN A 677 29.63 9.33 17.70
C ASN A 677 31.04 8.69 17.78
N GLY A 678 31.50 8.10 16.66
CA GLY A 678 32.80 7.44 16.55
C GLY A 678 32.89 6.01 17.13
N GLN A 679 31.87 5.54 17.86
CA GLN A 679 31.85 4.21 18.47
C GLN A 679 31.00 3.23 17.67
N VAL A 680 31.40 1.94 17.61
CA VAL A 680 30.53 0.87 17.09
C VAL A 680 29.45 0.57 18.13
N VAL A 681 28.19 0.85 17.79
CA VAL A 681 27.03 0.69 18.68
C VAL A 681 26.12 -0.47 18.28
N VAL A 682 26.27 -0.97 17.05
CA VAL A 682 25.71 -2.25 16.59
C VAL A 682 26.82 -2.96 15.83
N ASP A 683 27.07 -4.23 16.14
CA ASP A 683 28.13 -5.05 15.55
C ASP A 683 27.54 -6.39 15.12
N ASN A 684 27.00 -6.47 13.89
CA ASN A 684 26.28 -7.64 13.39
C ASN A 684 27.20 -8.84 13.07
N THR A 685 28.50 -8.74 13.39
CA THR A 685 29.45 -9.86 13.32
C THR A 685 29.49 -10.70 14.59
N LYS A 686 28.71 -10.33 15.61
CA LYS A 686 28.58 -10.98 16.92
C LYS A 686 27.13 -11.38 17.16
#